data_AF-A0A0S8JG95-F1
#
_entry.id   AF-A0A0S8JG95-F1
#
_cell.length_a   1.000
_cell.length_b   1.000
_cell.length_c   1.000
_cell.angle_alpha   90.00
_cell.angle_beta   90.00
_cell.angle_gamma   90.00
#
_symmetry.space_group_name_H-M   'P 1'
#
loop_
_entity.id
_entity.type
_entity.pdbx_description
1 polymer ?
#
loop_
_entity_poly.entity_id
_entity_poly.type
_entity_poly.pdbx_seq_one_letter_code
_entity_poly.pdbx_strand_id
1 'polypeptide(L)'
;MRSVWFVVLGILLLGGVAFARVQGDDPAGLVAMEAELYDAIVPADSNEFEWVFDTEIEGYVYEGYMRTFPVETNVQSDLSRSPRLDYNVEMIQAGTYYIWARVLAPTSSQNSIHLGDSGVKTADRVNIPDGGWVWVNTEENTGNRAVVEVNEPGVMTINCWMRESGACLDKLLLTSDPNYVPKGVDYMDPMAVRVQGDDPNGLVAMEAELYAAIVPPADVNEPFEFVFDSNDDDFAGFSLEGYMRSLPIGTNVGSDIERAPRLDYNVEMTQAGMYYIWARAMAATSSQNSIHLGDSGVKTADRVNIPDGGWVWVNTEENTGNRAVVEVNEPGMLTINCWMRESGACVDKLVLTTDPNYVPQGTGPRDPLVAGISLYVPKPIITAVPVDDMTFGVDGDNNAVLTSINGISTDDLVLGVTTGDPGVAGVEDDFILELTMFSVPVTTIFIVEKDGNDSGKFQPVDAEGNPIGDPLSFNSDNFSDSIPGINGDGDDMSGTAITAEVPIYGIEIWATGLDPYSISAVPAPVAPPAELVHKWTLDEVDTAEGAVIADAVGGKDGVVVGAGVTSVLGVIDYACAFDGASHVSIADMDTTDLKQISVALWINPDLGYAIGTSGYKRVFSGGDNFEVIMEPTTGQVGNNFYFGGGGYPLSTDPLTEGEWTHVAMTSELMSAGGGSGLMTIYINGALDVSMEAAADDDWSGGEMRIAHRPNSNPHFQGMLDDVRIYKGVLTSAQLEAAINGE
;
A
#
# COMPACT_ATOMS: atom_id res chain seq x y z
N MET A 1 3.44 -54.28 24.76
CA MET A 1 2.93 -53.71 23.50
C MET A 1 3.35 -52.26 23.51
N ARG A 2 4.21 -51.87 22.57
CA ARG A 2 4.85 -50.55 22.54
C ARG A 2 3.88 -49.58 21.87
N SER A 3 3.35 -48.64 22.63
CA SER A 3 2.65 -47.47 22.10
C SER A 3 3.69 -46.39 21.83
N VAL A 4 3.69 -45.91 20.58
CA VAL A 4 4.56 -44.84 20.09
C VAL A 4 4.08 -43.51 20.68
N TRP A 5 5.02 -42.72 21.18
CA TRP A 5 4.80 -41.40 21.73
C TRP A 5 4.80 -40.39 20.57
N PHE A 6 3.75 -39.59 20.43
CA PHE A 6 3.84 -38.33 19.70
C PHE A 6 4.34 -37.29 20.70
N VAL A 7 5.57 -36.81 20.49
CA VAL A 7 6.08 -35.59 21.10
C VAL A 7 5.56 -34.47 20.21
N VAL A 8 4.60 -33.69 20.70
CA VAL A 8 4.34 -32.36 20.14
C VAL A 8 5.60 -31.56 20.46
N LEU A 9 6.40 -31.29 19.44
CA LEU A 9 7.55 -30.41 19.55
C LEU A 9 6.98 -29.00 19.71
N GLY A 10 6.92 -28.52 20.95
CA GLY A 10 6.69 -27.10 21.20
C GLY A 10 7.81 -26.33 20.51
N ILE A 11 7.46 -25.54 19.50
CA ILE A 11 8.37 -24.57 18.90
C ILE A 11 8.67 -23.55 19.99
N LEU A 12 9.92 -23.56 20.44
CA LEU A 12 10.50 -22.47 21.21
C LEU A 12 10.68 -21.31 20.22
N LEU A 13 9.71 -20.38 20.16
CA LEU A 13 9.85 -19.10 19.47
C LEU A 13 10.91 -18.27 20.23
N LEU A 14 12.18 -18.48 19.87
CA LEU A 14 13.27 -17.58 20.22
C LEU A 14 13.39 -16.53 19.13
N GLY A 15 12.84 -15.34 19.41
CA GLY A 15 13.25 -14.04 18.85
C GLY A 15 13.40 -13.94 17.33
N GLY A 16 12.29 -13.61 16.66
CA GLY A 16 12.23 -13.27 15.24
C GLY A 16 10.81 -13.54 14.77
N VAL A 17 9.99 -12.50 14.65
CA VAL A 17 8.61 -12.63 14.17
C VAL A 17 8.70 -12.86 12.66
N ALA A 18 8.72 -14.12 12.23
CA ALA A 18 8.50 -14.43 10.83
C ALA A 18 7.01 -14.23 10.57
N PHE A 19 6.66 -13.26 9.71
CA PHE A 19 5.32 -13.18 9.14
C PHE A 19 5.10 -14.45 8.32
N ALA A 20 4.35 -15.38 8.88
CA ALA A 20 3.93 -16.58 8.18
C ALA A 20 2.41 -16.59 8.19
N ARG A 21 1.79 -16.89 7.06
CA ARG A 21 0.37 -17.24 7.05
C ARG A 21 0.24 -18.56 7.78
N VAL A 22 -0.30 -18.51 8.99
CA VAL A 22 -0.58 -19.72 9.76
C VAL A 22 -2.03 -20.07 9.57
N GLN A 23 -2.29 -21.32 9.24
CA GLN A 23 -3.64 -21.84 9.15
C GLN A 23 -4.35 -21.67 10.49
N GLY A 24 -5.58 -21.13 10.48
CA GLY A 24 -6.47 -21.14 11.64
C GLY A 24 -6.70 -22.57 12.14
N ASP A 25 -6.72 -22.74 13.45
CA ASP A 25 -7.12 -24.00 14.11
C ASP A 25 -8.63 -24.06 14.39
N ASP A 26 -9.39 -23.11 13.85
CA ASP A 26 -10.84 -23.15 13.86
C ASP A 26 -11.36 -24.43 13.16
N PRO A 27 -12.58 -24.90 13.47
CA PRO A 27 -13.10 -26.14 12.89
C PRO A 27 -13.22 -26.15 11.36
N ALA A 28 -13.24 -24.98 10.70
CA ALA A 28 -13.23 -24.85 9.24
C ALA A 28 -11.81 -24.68 8.67
N GLY A 29 -10.79 -24.55 9.51
CA GLY A 29 -9.37 -24.51 9.15
C GLY A 29 -9.04 -23.41 8.15
N LEU A 30 -9.51 -22.18 8.40
CA LEU A 30 -9.46 -21.09 7.44
C LEU A 30 -8.08 -20.43 7.38
N VAL A 31 -7.69 -20.02 6.17
CA VAL A 31 -6.58 -19.08 5.96
C VAL A 31 -6.76 -18.35 4.64
N ALA A 32 -6.73 -17.02 4.70
CA ALA A 32 -6.86 -16.15 3.54
C ALA A 32 -5.46 -15.69 3.08
N MET A 33 -5.37 -15.37 1.79
CA MET A 33 -4.20 -14.76 1.16
C MET A 33 -4.69 -13.63 0.26
N GLU A 34 -4.34 -12.37 0.57
CA GLU A 34 -4.58 -11.26 -0.36
C GLU A 34 -3.67 -11.46 -1.57
N ALA A 35 -4.18 -11.23 -2.77
CA ALA A 35 -3.47 -11.57 -3.99
C ALA A 35 -2.16 -10.78 -4.15
N GLU A 36 -2.19 -9.52 -3.71
CA GLU A 36 -1.10 -8.56 -3.73
C GLU A 36 -0.05 -8.82 -2.65
N LEU A 37 -0.34 -9.61 -1.62
CA LEU A 37 0.60 -9.96 -0.56
C LEU A 37 1.43 -11.22 -0.86
N TYR A 38 1.63 -11.58 -2.12
CA TYR A 38 2.36 -12.80 -2.51
C TYR A 38 3.79 -12.89 -1.91
N ASP A 39 4.26 -14.10 -1.61
CA ASP A 39 5.64 -14.34 -1.17
C ASP A 39 6.64 -14.25 -2.34
N ALA A 40 6.20 -14.66 -3.53
CA ALA A 40 6.98 -14.54 -4.75
C ALA A 40 6.09 -14.46 -5.99
N ILE A 41 6.52 -13.67 -6.96
CA ILE A 41 6.06 -13.77 -8.34
C ILE A 41 7.14 -14.51 -9.14
N VAL A 42 6.78 -15.66 -9.72
CA VAL A 42 7.67 -16.43 -10.59
C VAL A 42 7.33 -16.11 -12.03
N PRO A 43 8.25 -15.52 -12.80
CA PRO A 43 7.99 -15.16 -14.19
C PRO A 43 7.92 -16.40 -15.09
N ALA A 44 7.24 -16.25 -16.22
CA ALA A 44 7.27 -17.24 -17.31
C ALA A 44 8.66 -17.31 -17.96
N ASP A 45 9.05 -18.45 -18.54
CA ASP A 45 10.36 -18.64 -19.20
C ASP A 45 10.63 -17.63 -20.34
N SER A 46 9.56 -17.13 -20.96
CA SER A 46 9.62 -16.17 -22.07
C SER A 46 9.55 -14.70 -21.64
N ASN A 47 9.34 -14.40 -20.34
CA ASN A 47 9.04 -13.06 -19.80
C ASN A 47 7.94 -12.30 -20.58
N GLU A 48 7.08 -13.03 -21.30
CA GLU A 48 6.02 -12.47 -22.16
C GLU A 48 4.75 -12.13 -21.36
N PHE A 49 4.59 -12.75 -20.19
CA PHE A 49 3.37 -12.73 -19.40
C PHE A 49 3.71 -12.48 -17.94
N GLU A 50 2.86 -11.71 -17.26
CA GLU A 50 3.10 -11.27 -15.89
C GLU A 50 1.80 -11.14 -15.09
N TRP A 51 1.91 -11.15 -13.76
CA TRP A 51 0.90 -10.64 -12.86
C TRP A 51 1.28 -9.21 -12.50
N VAL A 52 0.34 -8.29 -12.61
CA VAL A 52 0.53 -6.87 -12.32
C VAL A 52 -0.48 -6.48 -11.25
N PHE A 53 -0.02 -5.74 -10.25
CA PHE A 53 -0.91 -5.12 -9.28
C PHE A 53 -1.81 -4.08 -9.98
N ASP A 54 -3.10 -4.12 -9.71
CA ASP A 54 -4.09 -3.28 -10.35
C ASP A 54 -5.19 -2.91 -9.34
N THR A 55 -5.80 -1.75 -9.56
CA THR A 55 -6.85 -1.17 -8.72
C THR A 55 -8.00 -0.61 -9.57
N GLU A 56 -7.91 -0.73 -10.91
CA GLU A 56 -8.87 -0.18 -11.86
C GLU A 56 -10.30 -0.70 -11.62
N ILE A 57 -10.45 -1.97 -11.24
CA ILE A 57 -11.75 -2.62 -11.06
C ILE A 57 -12.12 -2.67 -9.57
N GLU A 58 -12.93 -1.70 -9.15
CA GLU A 58 -13.43 -1.57 -7.78
C GLU A 58 -14.08 -2.85 -7.20
N GLY A 59 -14.12 -2.92 -5.88
CA GLY A 59 -14.74 -4.01 -5.13
C GLY A 59 -13.79 -5.15 -4.78
N TYR A 60 -12.48 -4.96 -4.95
CA TYR A 60 -11.44 -5.75 -4.30
C TYR A 60 -11.36 -5.44 -2.80
N VAL A 61 -10.52 -6.15 -2.07
CA VAL A 61 -10.33 -6.06 -0.62
C VAL A 61 -8.88 -5.65 -0.35
N TYR A 62 -8.62 -4.99 0.79
CA TYR A 62 -7.29 -4.53 1.17
C TYR A 62 -6.73 -3.45 0.22
N GLU A 63 -5.67 -3.70 -0.54
CA GLU A 63 -4.92 -2.67 -1.28
C GLU A 63 -5.22 -2.70 -2.79
N GLY A 64 -5.53 -3.87 -3.34
CA GLY A 64 -5.77 -4.01 -4.78
C GLY A 64 -6.12 -5.44 -5.19
N TYR A 65 -5.77 -5.79 -6.42
CA TYR A 65 -5.83 -7.15 -6.91
C TYR A 65 -4.70 -7.39 -7.90
N MET A 66 -4.40 -8.66 -8.18
CA MET A 66 -3.43 -9.04 -9.21
C MET A 66 -4.14 -9.35 -10.52
N ARG A 67 -3.66 -8.78 -11.63
CA ARG A 67 -4.19 -8.97 -12.98
C ARG A 67 -3.15 -9.52 -13.92
N THR A 68 -3.54 -10.45 -14.79
CA THR A 68 -2.60 -11.04 -15.76
C THR A 68 -2.43 -10.18 -17.01
N PHE A 69 -1.20 -9.99 -17.50
CA PHE A 69 -0.88 -9.24 -18.72
C PHE A 69 0.03 -10.02 -19.68
N PRO A 70 0.12 -9.65 -20.97
CA PRO A 70 -0.71 -8.65 -21.68
C PRO A 70 -2.14 -9.14 -21.95
N VAL A 71 -3.12 -8.23 -21.96
CA VAL A 71 -4.53 -8.53 -22.28
C VAL A 71 -4.69 -9.08 -23.72
N GLU A 72 -5.70 -9.92 -23.94
CA GLU A 72 -6.03 -10.58 -25.23
C GLU A 72 -5.08 -11.72 -25.69
N THR A 73 -4.48 -12.44 -24.75
CA THR A 73 -3.62 -13.60 -24.99
C THR A 73 -4.00 -14.82 -24.12
N ASN A 74 -3.66 -16.03 -24.57
CA ASN A 74 -4.02 -17.26 -23.86
C ASN A 74 -2.81 -18.20 -23.76
N VAL A 75 -2.37 -18.45 -22.54
CA VAL A 75 -1.23 -19.34 -22.20
C VAL A 75 -1.68 -20.81 -22.11
N GLN A 76 -2.99 -21.04 -21.99
CA GLN A 76 -3.64 -22.34 -21.83
C GLN A 76 -2.94 -23.17 -20.72
N SER A 77 -2.68 -24.45 -20.96
CA SER A 77 -2.19 -25.37 -19.94
C SER A 77 -0.66 -25.45 -19.82
N ASP A 78 0.09 -24.65 -20.60
CA ASP A 78 1.55 -24.67 -20.63
C ASP A 78 2.14 -23.77 -19.54
N LEU A 79 2.45 -24.38 -18.38
CA LEU A 79 2.95 -23.65 -17.21
C LEU A 79 4.33 -23.01 -17.42
N SER A 80 5.12 -23.46 -18.41
CA SER A 80 6.42 -22.83 -18.71
C SER A 80 6.27 -21.40 -19.24
N ARG A 81 5.08 -21.10 -19.79
CA ARG A 81 4.73 -19.78 -20.33
C ARG A 81 3.84 -18.98 -19.37
N SER A 82 3.55 -19.49 -18.17
CA SER A 82 2.62 -18.83 -17.25
C SER A 82 3.36 -18.19 -16.08
N PRO A 83 3.14 -16.89 -15.79
CA PRO A 83 3.55 -16.31 -14.53
C PRO A 83 2.75 -16.96 -13.39
N ARG A 84 3.34 -16.97 -12.20
CA ARG A 84 2.81 -17.64 -11.02
C ARG A 84 2.96 -16.77 -9.77
N LEU A 85 1.90 -16.68 -8.97
CA LEU A 85 1.95 -16.13 -7.61
C LEU A 85 2.10 -17.29 -6.62
N ASP A 86 3.00 -17.12 -5.65
CA ASP A 86 3.30 -18.09 -4.59
C ASP A 86 2.94 -17.52 -3.23
N TYR A 87 2.27 -18.33 -2.40
CA TYR A 87 1.89 -18.00 -1.03
C TYR A 87 2.33 -19.11 -0.08
N ASN A 88 3.22 -18.83 0.85
CA ASN A 88 3.65 -19.78 1.85
C ASN A 88 2.67 -19.79 3.03
N VAL A 89 2.20 -20.98 3.38
CA VAL A 89 1.22 -21.20 4.44
C VAL A 89 1.71 -22.30 5.37
N GLU A 90 1.86 -22.00 6.66
CA GLU A 90 2.10 -22.98 7.70
C GLU A 90 0.78 -23.72 8.00
N MET A 91 0.66 -24.94 7.48
CA MET A 91 -0.49 -25.80 7.70
C MET A 91 -0.32 -26.55 9.02
N ILE A 92 -1.25 -26.38 9.95
CA ILE A 92 -1.13 -26.99 11.30
C ILE A 92 -1.86 -28.33 11.39
N GLN A 93 -2.71 -28.66 10.42
CA GLN A 93 -3.49 -29.90 10.38
C GLN A 93 -3.42 -30.56 9.00
N ALA A 94 -3.12 -31.87 8.98
CA ALA A 94 -3.19 -32.68 7.78
C ALA A 94 -4.64 -32.91 7.32
N GLY A 95 -4.86 -32.98 6.00
CA GLY A 95 -6.17 -33.20 5.40
C GLY A 95 -6.30 -32.63 3.99
N THR A 96 -7.48 -32.81 3.41
CA THR A 96 -7.87 -32.18 2.15
C THR A 96 -8.35 -30.76 2.43
N TYR A 97 -7.77 -29.78 1.73
CA TYR A 97 -8.22 -28.38 1.78
C TYR A 97 -8.81 -27.98 0.43
N TYR A 98 -9.87 -27.18 0.48
CA TYR A 98 -10.52 -26.59 -0.68
C TYR A 98 -9.97 -25.18 -0.90
N ILE A 99 -9.55 -24.89 -2.13
CA ILE A 99 -9.10 -23.55 -2.51
C ILE A 99 -10.27 -22.78 -3.10
N TRP A 100 -10.64 -21.67 -2.47
CA TRP A 100 -11.51 -20.66 -3.04
C TRP A 100 -10.67 -19.50 -3.56
N ALA A 101 -11.03 -18.97 -4.72
CA ALA A 101 -10.44 -17.77 -5.29
C ALA A 101 -11.52 -16.71 -5.46
N ARG A 102 -11.28 -15.50 -4.95
CA ARG A 102 -12.08 -14.32 -5.25
C ARG A 102 -11.48 -13.66 -6.47
N VAL A 103 -12.27 -13.63 -7.53
CA VAL A 103 -11.78 -13.35 -8.88
C VAL A 103 -12.81 -12.55 -9.65
N LEU A 104 -12.33 -11.91 -10.70
CA LEU A 104 -13.16 -11.21 -11.68
C LEU A 104 -12.62 -11.45 -13.08
N ALA A 105 -13.53 -11.71 -14.02
CA ALA A 105 -13.24 -11.80 -15.44
C ALA A 105 -13.88 -10.60 -16.15
N PRO A 106 -13.09 -9.60 -16.63
CA PRO A 106 -13.65 -8.41 -17.26
C PRO A 106 -14.42 -8.75 -18.55
N THR A 107 -14.03 -9.83 -19.23
CA THR A 107 -14.74 -10.39 -20.38
C THR A 107 -14.79 -11.91 -20.33
N SER A 108 -15.68 -12.51 -21.13
CA SER A 108 -15.83 -13.96 -21.22
C SER A 108 -14.60 -14.72 -21.75
N SER A 109 -13.58 -14.03 -22.25
CA SER A 109 -12.33 -14.62 -22.74
C SER A 109 -11.17 -14.53 -21.74
N GLN A 110 -11.41 -13.94 -20.57
CA GLN A 110 -10.44 -13.71 -19.49
C GLN A 110 -10.85 -14.49 -18.24
N ASN A 111 -11.39 -15.69 -18.47
CA ASN A 111 -12.37 -16.29 -17.58
C ASN A 111 -11.81 -17.51 -16.84
N SER A 112 -10.49 -17.59 -16.70
CA SER A 112 -9.88 -18.73 -16.04
C SER A 112 -8.46 -18.52 -15.53
N ILE A 113 -8.18 -19.24 -14.44
CA ILE A 113 -6.87 -19.38 -13.81
C ILE A 113 -6.57 -20.86 -13.54
N HIS A 114 -5.36 -21.15 -13.11
CA HIS A 114 -5.01 -22.44 -12.51
C HIS A 114 -4.62 -22.26 -11.04
N LEU A 115 -4.96 -23.27 -10.23
CA LEU A 115 -4.59 -23.30 -8.81
C LEU A 115 -3.84 -24.59 -8.48
N GLY A 116 -3.06 -24.57 -7.41
CA GLY A 116 -2.40 -25.76 -6.89
C GLY A 116 -1.44 -25.46 -5.75
N ASP A 117 -0.49 -26.36 -5.57
CA ASP A 117 0.50 -26.28 -4.51
C ASP A 117 1.88 -26.76 -4.95
N SER A 118 2.92 -26.27 -4.27
CA SER A 118 4.29 -26.74 -4.40
C SER A 118 4.82 -26.74 -5.86
N GLY A 119 4.39 -25.76 -6.64
CA GLY A 119 4.70 -25.62 -8.07
C GLY A 119 3.97 -26.60 -8.98
N VAL A 120 3.02 -27.37 -8.45
CA VAL A 120 2.20 -28.35 -9.17
C VAL A 120 0.76 -27.84 -9.28
N LYS A 121 0.24 -27.80 -10.51
CA LYS A 121 -1.16 -27.51 -10.76
C LYS A 121 -2.04 -28.70 -10.35
N THR A 122 -2.85 -28.53 -9.30
CA THR A 122 -3.84 -29.54 -8.86
C THR A 122 -5.24 -29.26 -9.38
N ALA A 123 -5.55 -28.02 -9.76
CA ALA A 123 -6.82 -27.61 -10.37
C ALA A 123 -6.61 -26.95 -11.74
N ASP A 124 -7.19 -27.54 -12.79
CA ASP A 124 -7.09 -27.04 -14.16
C ASP A 124 -8.34 -26.22 -14.55
N ARG A 125 -8.14 -24.99 -15.04
CA ARG A 125 -9.21 -24.13 -15.60
C ARG A 125 -10.31 -23.90 -14.58
N VAL A 126 -9.94 -23.29 -13.47
CA VAL A 126 -10.91 -22.79 -12.51
C VAL A 126 -11.71 -21.70 -13.19
N ASN A 127 -13.00 -21.94 -13.37
CA ASN A 127 -13.86 -21.10 -14.20
C ASN A 127 -14.28 -19.84 -13.45
N ILE A 128 -14.14 -18.69 -14.10
CA ILE A 128 -14.52 -17.38 -13.60
C ILE A 128 -15.74 -16.92 -14.40
N PRO A 129 -16.93 -16.81 -13.79
CA PRO A 129 -18.07 -16.18 -14.44
C PRO A 129 -17.76 -14.74 -14.87
N ASP A 130 -18.26 -14.32 -16.03
CA ASP A 130 -18.19 -12.93 -16.45
C ASP A 130 -19.14 -12.06 -15.60
N GLY A 131 -18.66 -10.90 -15.16
CA GLY A 131 -19.41 -10.01 -14.26
C GLY A 131 -18.54 -9.41 -13.16
N GLY A 132 -19.15 -9.13 -12.01
CA GLY A 132 -18.44 -8.60 -10.84
C GLY A 132 -17.67 -9.66 -10.05
N TRP A 133 -17.03 -9.24 -8.96
CA TRP A 133 -16.22 -10.09 -8.10
C TRP A 133 -17.02 -11.28 -7.56
N VAL A 134 -16.42 -12.46 -7.65
CA VAL A 134 -17.08 -13.71 -7.26
C VAL A 134 -16.08 -14.70 -6.66
N TRP A 135 -16.54 -15.43 -5.65
CA TRP A 135 -15.83 -16.59 -5.13
C TRP A 135 -16.07 -17.81 -6.01
N VAL A 136 -14.99 -18.40 -6.53
CA VAL A 136 -15.02 -19.62 -7.34
C VAL A 136 -14.07 -20.67 -6.78
N ASN A 137 -14.38 -21.94 -7.02
CA ASN A 137 -13.51 -23.05 -6.67
C ASN A 137 -13.69 -24.27 -7.58
N THR A 138 -14.33 -24.12 -8.74
CA THR A 138 -14.75 -25.27 -9.55
C THR A 138 -14.10 -25.23 -10.93
N GLU A 139 -13.60 -26.38 -11.36
CA GLU A 139 -13.04 -26.59 -12.70
C GLU A 139 -14.14 -26.64 -13.77
N GLU A 140 -13.93 -25.94 -14.89
CA GLU A 140 -14.91 -25.84 -15.98
C GLU A 140 -15.31 -27.22 -16.57
N ASN A 141 -14.33 -28.08 -16.84
CA ASN A 141 -14.54 -29.29 -17.65
C ASN A 141 -14.98 -30.51 -16.85
N THR A 142 -14.61 -30.56 -15.57
CA THR A 142 -14.85 -31.73 -14.71
C THR A 142 -15.96 -31.45 -13.69
N GLY A 143 -16.21 -30.18 -13.34
CA GLY A 143 -17.05 -29.80 -12.21
C GLY A 143 -16.45 -30.19 -10.85
N ASN A 144 -15.18 -30.61 -10.81
CA ASN A 144 -14.47 -30.89 -9.57
C ASN A 144 -14.10 -29.58 -8.87
N ARG A 145 -14.00 -29.63 -7.54
CA ARG A 145 -13.48 -28.50 -6.76
C ARG A 145 -11.97 -28.49 -6.75
N ALA A 146 -11.38 -27.29 -6.75
CA ALA A 146 -9.96 -27.06 -6.54
C ALA A 146 -9.58 -27.49 -5.12
N VAL A 147 -8.61 -28.40 -5.01
CA VAL A 147 -8.17 -28.98 -3.74
C VAL A 147 -6.67 -29.16 -3.68
N VAL A 148 -6.13 -29.17 -2.45
CA VAL A 148 -4.74 -29.54 -2.12
C VAL A 148 -4.75 -30.54 -0.98
N GLU A 149 -3.73 -31.38 -0.92
CA GLU A 149 -3.60 -32.45 0.08
C GLU A 149 -2.43 -32.15 1.02
N VAL A 150 -2.76 -31.82 2.27
CA VAL A 150 -1.78 -31.64 3.33
C VAL A 150 -1.52 -32.99 3.98
N ASN A 151 -0.38 -33.61 3.66
CA ASN A 151 -0.04 -34.94 4.18
C ASN A 151 0.43 -34.90 5.64
N GLU A 152 1.13 -33.84 6.03
CA GLU A 152 1.63 -33.59 7.37
C GLU A 152 1.66 -32.07 7.65
N PRO A 153 1.52 -31.64 8.92
CA PRO A 153 1.67 -30.22 9.27
C PRO A 153 3.06 -29.66 8.89
N GLY A 154 3.08 -28.40 8.47
CA GLY A 154 4.26 -27.65 8.06
C GLY A 154 3.96 -26.67 6.93
N VAL A 155 4.99 -25.95 6.49
CA VAL A 155 4.89 -24.98 5.37
C VAL A 155 4.54 -25.69 4.06
N MET A 156 3.48 -25.20 3.41
CA MET A 156 3.08 -25.52 2.05
C MET A 156 3.01 -24.24 1.23
N THR A 157 3.45 -24.28 -0.02
CA THR A 157 3.28 -23.15 -0.95
C THR A 157 2.01 -23.36 -1.77
N ILE A 158 1.07 -22.43 -1.69
CA ILE A 158 -0.10 -22.35 -2.57
C ILE A 158 0.27 -21.52 -3.79
N ASN A 159 -0.22 -21.92 -4.96
CA ASN A 159 0.14 -21.28 -6.21
C ASN A 159 -1.10 -20.89 -7.01
N CYS A 160 -1.04 -19.71 -7.65
CA CYS A 160 -1.98 -19.29 -8.68
C CYS A 160 -1.23 -18.99 -9.98
N TRP A 161 -1.66 -19.58 -11.09
CA TRP A 161 -1.10 -19.31 -12.41
C TRP A 161 -2.12 -18.64 -13.31
N MET A 162 -1.61 -17.79 -14.20
CA MET A 162 -2.34 -17.34 -15.37
C MET A 162 -2.77 -18.53 -16.23
N ARG A 163 -3.97 -18.44 -16.81
CA ARG A 163 -4.35 -19.26 -17.96
C ARG A 163 -4.72 -18.36 -19.13
N GLU A 164 -5.64 -17.44 -18.85
CA GLU A 164 -6.06 -16.40 -19.78
C GLU A 164 -5.61 -15.03 -19.26
N SER A 165 -5.29 -14.15 -20.21
CA SER A 165 -4.87 -12.79 -19.92
C SER A 165 -6.01 -11.94 -19.38
N GLY A 166 -5.70 -11.00 -18.50
CA GLY A 166 -6.63 -10.06 -17.87
C GLY A 166 -7.58 -10.69 -16.85
N ALA A 167 -7.36 -11.95 -16.45
CA ALA A 167 -8.03 -12.51 -15.27
C ALA A 167 -7.54 -11.76 -14.03
N CYS A 168 -8.47 -11.38 -13.15
CA CYS A 168 -8.19 -10.64 -11.93
C CYS A 168 -8.36 -11.58 -10.72
N LEU A 169 -7.36 -11.59 -9.84
CA LEU A 169 -7.34 -12.31 -8.58
C LEU A 169 -7.23 -11.30 -7.45
N ASP A 170 -8.19 -11.31 -6.54
CA ASP A 170 -8.21 -10.45 -5.35
C ASP A 170 -7.78 -11.25 -4.12
N LYS A 171 -8.26 -12.49 -3.98
CA LYS A 171 -8.00 -13.27 -2.75
C LYS A 171 -8.00 -14.76 -2.99
N LEU A 172 -7.20 -15.50 -2.22
CA LEU A 172 -7.35 -16.94 -2.03
C LEU A 172 -7.82 -17.24 -0.61
N LEU A 173 -8.59 -18.31 -0.43
CA LEU A 173 -9.01 -18.81 0.87
C LEU A 173 -8.91 -20.34 0.88
N LEU A 174 -8.19 -20.90 1.86
CA LEU A 174 -8.23 -22.34 2.14
C LEU A 174 -9.23 -22.65 3.24
N THR A 175 -9.85 -23.82 3.15
CA THR A 175 -10.72 -24.37 4.20
C THR A 175 -10.70 -25.90 4.18
N SER A 176 -10.77 -26.52 5.36
CA SER A 176 -10.96 -27.97 5.51
C SER A 176 -12.44 -28.39 5.51
N ASP A 177 -13.39 -27.45 5.64
CA ASP A 177 -14.81 -27.75 5.65
C ASP A 177 -15.34 -27.91 4.20
N PRO A 178 -15.78 -29.13 3.81
CA PRO A 178 -16.29 -29.39 2.47
C PRO A 178 -17.63 -28.70 2.18
N ASN A 179 -18.29 -28.07 3.14
CA ASN A 179 -19.55 -27.33 2.94
C ASN A 179 -19.38 -25.82 3.09
N TYR A 180 -18.16 -25.35 3.33
CA TYR A 180 -17.89 -23.93 3.47
C TYR A 180 -18.19 -23.19 2.17
N VAL A 181 -18.89 -22.07 2.28
CA VAL A 181 -19.15 -21.14 1.18
C VAL A 181 -18.78 -19.76 1.70
N PRO A 182 -17.72 -19.12 1.16
CA PRO A 182 -17.33 -17.79 1.57
C PRO A 182 -18.48 -16.80 1.39
N LYS A 183 -18.67 -15.92 2.38
CA LYS A 183 -19.64 -14.82 2.32
C LYS A 183 -18.87 -13.52 2.55
N GLY A 184 -19.19 -12.49 1.77
CA GLY A 184 -18.53 -11.19 1.91
C GLY A 184 -17.03 -11.25 1.58
N VAL A 185 -16.29 -10.33 2.21
CA VAL A 185 -14.88 -10.03 1.93
C VAL A 185 -13.97 -10.04 3.16
N ASP A 186 -14.53 -10.27 4.34
CA ASP A 186 -13.91 -10.05 5.67
C ASP A 186 -12.78 -11.03 6.04
N TYR A 187 -12.34 -11.85 5.10
CA TYR A 187 -11.24 -12.81 5.29
C TYR A 187 -9.92 -12.11 5.08
N MET A 188 -9.31 -11.57 6.13
CA MET A 188 -8.03 -10.89 5.98
C MET A 188 -6.87 -11.88 5.92
N ASP A 189 -5.91 -11.58 5.05
CA ASP A 189 -4.62 -12.26 5.09
C ASP A 189 -3.98 -12.03 6.46
N PRO A 190 -3.47 -13.07 7.15
CA PRO A 190 -2.73 -12.90 8.40
C PRO A 190 -1.53 -11.94 8.30
N MET A 191 -1.03 -11.71 7.08
CA MET A 191 0.02 -10.75 6.77
C MET A 191 -0.48 -9.31 6.55
N ALA A 192 -1.79 -9.06 6.51
CA ALA A 192 -2.32 -7.70 6.41
C ALA A 192 -2.01 -6.92 7.71
N VAL A 193 -1.46 -5.71 7.54
CA VAL A 193 -1.00 -4.87 8.67
C VAL A 193 -1.73 -3.54 8.65
N ARG A 194 -2.23 -3.10 9.81
CA ARG A 194 -2.70 -1.73 9.99
C ARG A 194 -1.53 -0.82 10.24
N VAL A 195 -1.43 0.29 9.54
CA VAL A 195 -0.42 1.31 9.84
C VAL A 195 -1.05 2.42 10.66
N GLN A 196 -0.35 2.85 11.71
CA GLN A 196 -0.72 4.05 12.45
C GLN A 196 -0.59 5.28 11.56
N GLY A 197 -1.70 6.01 11.36
CA GLY A 197 -1.69 7.25 10.60
C GLY A 197 -0.95 8.38 11.35
N ASP A 198 -0.53 9.40 10.61
CA ASP A 198 0.23 10.54 11.14
C ASP A 198 -0.61 11.57 11.93
N ASP A 199 -1.79 11.16 12.42
CA ASP A 199 -2.64 12.07 13.16
C ASP A 199 -2.04 12.38 14.56
N PRO A 200 -2.23 13.60 15.10
CA PRO A 200 -1.65 14.00 16.38
C PRO A 200 -2.09 13.16 17.59
N ASN A 201 -3.14 12.35 17.46
CA ASN A 201 -3.67 11.49 18.52
C ASN A 201 -3.26 10.02 18.34
N GLY A 202 -2.43 9.70 17.34
CA GLY A 202 -1.92 8.37 17.06
C GLY A 202 -3.03 7.31 16.97
N LEU A 203 -4.07 7.61 16.20
CA LEU A 203 -5.25 6.77 16.09
C LEU A 203 -4.97 5.54 15.21
N VAL A 204 -5.41 4.39 15.70
CA VAL A 204 -5.49 3.16 14.90
C VAL A 204 -6.82 2.49 15.20
N ALA A 205 -7.68 2.33 14.19
CA ALA A 205 -8.91 1.56 14.30
C ALA A 205 -8.71 0.13 13.83
N MET A 206 -9.33 -0.82 14.52
CA MET A 206 -9.35 -2.24 14.18
C MET A 206 -10.79 -2.73 14.28
N GLU A 207 -11.46 -2.99 13.15
CA GLU A 207 -12.77 -3.63 13.15
C GLU A 207 -12.60 -5.05 13.66
N ALA A 208 -13.49 -5.48 14.55
CA ALA A 208 -13.30 -6.68 15.33
C ALA A 208 -13.28 -7.93 14.45
N GLU A 209 -14.08 -7.92 13.40
CA GLU A 209 -14.19 -8.93 12.36
C GLU A 209 -12.98 -8.97 11.42
N LEU A 210 -12.16 -7.92 11.36
CA LEU A 210 -10.96 -7.85 10.52
C LEU A 210 -9.70 -8.27 11.31
N TYR A 211 -9.77 -9.38 12.02
CA TYR A 211 -8.64 -9.90 12.81
C TYR A 211 -7.56 -10.53 11.91
N ALA A 212 -6.29 -10.45 12.33
CA ALA A 212 -5.17 -11.12 11.69
C ALA A 212 -5.10 -12.61 12.05
N ALA A 213 -5.48 -12.96 13.29
CA ALA A 213 -5.65 -14.35 13.70
C ALA A 213 -6.74 -14.48 14.77
N ILE A 214 -7.43 -15.62 14.75
CA ILE A 214 -8.23 -16.10 15.87
C ILE A 214 -7.48 -17.27 16.51
N VAL A 215 -7.18 -17.15 17.80
CA VAL A 215 -6.46 -18.17 18.57
C VAL A 215 -7.41 -18.77 19.61
N PRO A 216 -7.58 -20.08 19.67
CA PRO A 216 -8.49 -20.74 20.59
C PRO A 216 -7.86 -20.85 21.97
N PRO A 217 -8.63 -21.32 22.96
CA PRO A 217 -8.07 -21.69 24.25
C PRO A 217 -6.88 -22.65 24.11
N ALA A 218 -5.80 -22.39 24.85
CA ALA A 218 -4.65 -23.30 24.93
C ALA A 218 -5.03 -24.67 25.53
N ASP A 219 -6.08 -24.72 26.37
CA ASP A 219 -6.73 -25.97 26.74
C ASP A 219 -7.69 -26.42 25.63
N VAL A 220 -7.21 -27.36 24.80
CA VAL A 220 -7.91 -27.95 23.65
C VAL A 220 -9.26 -28.63 23.97
N ASN A 221 -9.64 -28.76 25.25
CA ASN A 221 -10.94 -29.32 25.63
C ASN A 221 -12.02 -28.24 25.83
N GLU A 222 -11.65 -26.96 25.81
CA GLU A 222 -12.59 -25.86 26.02
C GLU A 222 -13.28 -25.49 24.68
N PRO A 223 -14.63 -25.43 24.64
CA PRO A 223 -15.37 -25.22 23.40
C PRO A 223 -15.55 -23.73 23.06
N PHE A 224 -14.71 -22.84 23.61
CA PHE A 224 -14.92 -21.40 23.52
C PHE A 224 -14.31 -20.82 22.24
N GLU A 225 -15.05 -19.95 21.57
CA GLU A 225 -14.65 -19.34 20.31
C GLU A 225 -15.19 -17.90 20.19
N PHE A 226 -14.58 -17.10 19.32
CA PHE A 226 -15.21 -15.92 18.75
C PHE A 226 -15.80 -16.30 17.40
N VAL A 227 -17.02 -15.87 17.13
CA VAL A 227 -17.72 -16.15 15.87
C VAL A 227 -18.22 -14.83 15.29
N PHE A 228 -18.05 -14.67 13.99
CA PHE A 228 -18.63 -13.55 13.24
C PHE A 228 -20.16 -13.66 13.21
N ASP A 229 -20.84 -12.55 13.51
CA ASP A 229 -22.29 -12.43 13.47
C ASP A 229 -22.69 -11.10 12.84
N SER A 230 -23.76 -11.12 12.05
CA SER A 230 -24.27 -9.96 11.31
C SER A 230 -25.78 -9.95 11.14
N ASN A 231 -26.47 -10.98 11.62
CA ASN A 231 -27.89 -11.23 11.31
C ASN A 231 -28.77 -11.27 12.56
N ASP A 232 -28.25 -10.86 13.72
CA ASP A 232 -29.01 -10.76 14.96
C ASP A 232 -29.51 -9.32 15.15
N ASP A 233 -30.80 -9.09 14.87
CA ASP A 233 -31.45 -7.77 14.98
C ASP A 233 -31.32 -7.16 16.39
N ASP A 234 -31.14 -7.99 17.43
CA ASP A 234 -30.95 -7.53 18.81
C ASP A 234 -29.60 -6.79 19.00
N PHE A 235 -28.66 -6.91 18.05
CA PHE A 235 -27.33 -6.29 18.07
C PHE A 235 -27.08 -5.34 16.89
N ALA A 236 -28.13 -4.87 16.20
CA ALA A 236 -27.99 -3.94 15.08
C ALA A 236 -27.22 -2.64 15.44
N GLY A 237 -26.59 -2.03 14.44
CA GLY A 237 -25.85 -0.76 14.58
C GLY A 237 -24.34 -0.91 14.78
N PHE A 238 -23.77 -2.06 14.40
CA PHE A 238 -22.33 -2.28 14.20
C PHE A 238 -21.78 -1.47 13.02
N SER A 239 -20.45 -1.30 12.95
CA SER A 239 -19.77 -0.82 11.74
C SER A 239 -19.61 -1.92 10.70
N LEU A 240 -19.35 -1.54 9.45
CA LEU A 240 -19.15 -2.46 8.32
C LEU A 240 -20.22 -3.56 8.21
N GLU A 241 -19.80 -4.83 8.20
CA GLU A 241 -20.63 -5.99 7.85
C GLU A 241 -21.07 -6.80 9.06
N GLY A 242 -20.47 -6.65 10.24
CA GLY A 242 -20.84 -7.45 11.42
C GLY A 242 -20.09 -7.12 12.71
N TYR A 243 -20.00 -8.11 13.59
CA TYR A 243 -19.24 -8.03 14.84
C TYR A 243 -18.78 -9.43 15.28
N MET A 244 -17.84 -9.50 16.21
CA MET A 244 -17.36 -10.76 16.79
C MET A 244 -18.08 -11.05 18.12
N ARG A 245 -18.65 -12.25 18.23
CA ARG A 245 -19.40 -12.71 19.40
C ARG A 245 -18.72 -13.91 20.05
N SER A 246 -18.50 -13.85 21.35
CA SER A 246 -17.96 -14.99 22.08
C SER A 246 -19.01 -16.08 22.34
N LEU A 247 -18.68 -17.35 22.10
CA LEU A 247 -19.58 -18.51 22.23
C LEU A 247 -18.89 -19.70 22.93
N PRO A 248 -19.66 -20.70 23.43
CA PRO A 248 -21.13 -20.72 23.59
C PRO A 248 -21.62 -19.91 24.79
N ILE A 249 -22.84 -19.35 24.68
CA ILE A 249 -23.48 -18.51 25.71
C ILE A 249 -23.69 -19.27 27.04
N GLY A 250 -23.45 -18.59 28.16
CA GLY A 250 -23.77 -19.06 29.52
C GLY A 250 -22.55 -19.44 30.37
N THR A 251 -21.35 -19.16 29.89
CA THR A 251 -20.07 -19.47 30.54
C THR A 251 -19.22 -18.23 30.80
N ASN A 252 -18.37 -18.30 31.83
CA ASN A 252 -17.38 -17.28 32.20
C ASN A 252 -16.04 -17.99 32.43
N VAL A 253 -15.01 -17.60 31.67
CA VAL A 253 -13.65 -18.18 31.73
C VAL A 253 -12.77 -17.51 32.79
N GLY A 254 -13.24 -16.43 33.40
CA GLY A 254 -12.55 -15.69 34.44
C GLY A 254 -11.37 -14.91 33.88
N SER A 255 -10.40 -14.56 34.73
CA SER A 255 -9.21 -13.81 34.30
C SER A 255 -8.12 -14.69 33.66
N ASP A 256 -8.38 -15.99 33.45
CA ASP A 256 -7.43 -16.95 32.91
C ASP A 256 -7.51 -16.99 31.38
N ILE A 257 -6.60 -16.24 30.74
CA ILE A 257 -6.59 -16.06 29.28
C ILE A 257 -6.14 -17.32 28.53
N GLU A 258 -5.47 -18.28 29.19
CA GLU A 258 -5.09 -19.55 28.56
C GLU A 258 -6.32 -20.42 28.25
N ARG A 259 -7.45 -20.16 28.91
CA ARG A 259 -8.73 -20.84 28.70
C ARG A 259 -9.68 -20.07 27.78
N ALA A 260 -9.24 -18.94 27.22
CA ALA A 260 -10.07 -18.04 26.43
C ALA A 260 -9.64 -18.02 24.96
N PRO A 261 -10.59 -17.93 24.01
CA PRO A 261 -10.28 -17.55 22.64
C PRO A 261 -9.81 -16.09 22.61
N ARG A 262 -9.01 -15.76 21.60
CA ARG A 262 -8.32 -14.50 21.40
C ARG A 262 -8.42 -14.06 19.94
N LEU A 263 -8.67 -12.77 19.72
CA LEU A 263 -8.51 -12.10 18.43
C LEU A 263 -7.20 -11.31 18.45
N ASP A 264 -6.42 -11.43 17.37
CA ASP A 264 -5.13 -10.77 17.19
C ASP A 264 -5.23 -9.76 16.04
N TYR A 265 -4.67 -8.56 16.25
CA TYR A 265 -4.64 -7.49 15.25
C TYR A 265 -3.21 -6.98 15.12
N ASN A 266 -2.63 -7.08 13.93
CA ASN A 266 -1.29 -6.60 13.65
C ASN A 266 -1.33 -5.11 13.30
N VAL A 267 -0.49 -4.33 13.98
CA VAL A 267 -0.38 -2.88 13.83
C VAL A 267 1.09 -2.48 13.72
N GLU A 268 1.47 -1.76 12.68
CA GLU A 268 2.75 -1.05 12.59
C GLU A 268 2.59 0.30 13.30
N MET A 269 3.23 0.43 14.47
CA MET A 269 3.21 1.66 15.27
C MET A 269 4.30 2.61 14.77
N THR A 270 3.92 3.81 14.33
CA THR A 270 4.88 4.81 13.83
C THR A 270 5.49 5.65 14.96
N GLN A 271 4.91 5.58 16.17
CA GLN A 271 5.35 6.37 17.32
C GLN A 271 5.38 5.54 18.61
N ALA A 272 6.50 5.65 19.35
CA ALA A 272 6.58 5.17 20.72
C ALA A 272 5.66 5.99 21.65
N GLY A 273 5.09 5.34 22.66
CA GLY A 273 4.24 6.00 23.64
C GLY A 273 3.28 5.07 24.37
N MET A 274 2.55 5.65 25.32
CA MET A 274 1.44 4.99 25.98
C MET A 274 0.17 5.19 25.15
N TYR A 275 -0.48 4.09 24.77
CA TYR A 275 -1.74 4.11 24.03
C TYR A 275 -2.89 3.64 24.91
N TYR A 276 -4.01 4.33 24.84
CA TYR A 276 -5.28 3.90 25.41
C TYR A 276 -6.00 3.01 24.42
N ILE A 277 -6.48 1.85 24.88
CA ILE A 277 -7.31 0.96 24.07
C ILE A 277 -8.78 1.21 24.39
N TRP A 278 -9.53 1.62 23.37
CA TRP A 278 -10.98 1.66 23.39
C TRP A 278 -11.55 0.43 22.67
N ALA A 279 -12.62 -0.15 23.21
CA ALA A 279 -13.39 -1.19 22.56
C ALA A 279 -14.84 -0.72 22.40
N ARG A 280 -15.37 -0.79 21.18
CA ARG A 280 -16.80 -0.70 20.91
C ARG A 280 -17.38 -2.10 21.08
N ALA A 281 -18.23 -2.24 22.08
CA ALA A 281 -18.75 -3.53 22.48
C ALA A 281 -20.21 -3.43 22.95
N MET A 282 -20.89 -4.57 22.97
CA MET A 282 -22.24 -4.71 23.50
C MET A 282 -22.36 -6.00 24.31
N ALA A 283 -23.12 -5.91 25.41
CA ALA A 283 -23.53 -7.05 26.21
C ALA A 283 -25.06 -7.12 26.28
N ALA A 284 -25.66 -8.30 26.02
CA ALA A 284 -27.11 -8.43 26.12
C ALA A 284 -27.58 -8.55 27.58
N THR A 285 -26.70 -8.99 28.49
CA THR A 285 -27.00 -9.10 29.93
C THR A 285 -25.75 -8.78 30.75
N SER A 286 -25.95 -8.50 32.04
CA SER A 286 -24.88 -8.25 33.01
C SER A 286 -23.95 -9.46 33.29
N SER A 287 -24.14 -10.60 32.63
CA SER A 287 -23.28 -11.78 32.74
C SER A 287 -22.53 -12.09 31.43
N GLN A 288 -22.56 -11.15 30.49
CA GLN A 288 -21.88 -11.19 29.18
C GLN A 288 -21.08 -9.90 28.98
N ASN A 289 -20.65 -9.29 30.08
CA ASN A 289 -20.41 -7.86 30.19
C ASN A 289 -18.92 -7.52 30.23
N SER A 290 -18.05 -8.41 29.75
CA SER A 290 -16.62 -8.17 29.85
C SER A 290 -15.75 -8.95 28.87
N ILE A 291 -14.63 -8.30 28.54
CA ILE A 291 -13.52 -8.81 27.74
C ILE A 291 -12.18 -8.51 28.45
N HIS A 292 -11.09 -9.05 27.93
CA HIS A 292 -9.75 -8.64 28.27
C HIS A 292 -9.06 -8.03 27.05
N LEU A 293 -8.18 -7.05 27.29
CA LEU A 293 -7.39 -6.40 26.24
C LEU A 293 -5.91 -6.44 26.60
N GLY A 294 -5.06 -6.32 25.59
CA GLY A 294 -3.63 -6.18 25.77
C GLY A 294 -2.88 -6.25 24.45
N ASP A 295 -1.60 -6.59 24.53
CA ASP A 295 -0.71 -6.67 23.39
C ASP A 295 0.28 -7.84 23.51
N SER A 296 0.76 -8.32 22.37
CA SER A 296 1.86 -9.27 22.26
C SER A 296 1.66 -10.55 23.10
N GLY A 297 0.41 -11.01 23.22
CA GLY A 297 0.00 -12.16 24.02
C GLY A 297 -0.12 -11.89 25.52
N VAL A 298 0.15 -10.67 25.97
CA VAL A 298 0.09 -10.23 27.36
C VAL A 298 -1.21 -9.46 27.61
N LYS A 299 -1.97 -9.91 28.60
CA LYS A 299 -3.15 -9.16 29.08
C LYS A 299 -2.68 -7.96 29.92
N THR A 300 -2.83 -6.75 29.39
CA THR A 300 -2.54 -5.50 30.11
C THR A 300 -3.78 -4.91 30.80
N ALA A 301 -4.99 -5.26 30.34
CA ALA A 301 -6.25 -4.82 30.92
C ALA A 301 -7.16 -6.00 31.31
N ASP A 302 -7.49 -6.12 32.60
CA ASP A 302 -8.36 -7.17 33.13
C ASP A 302 -9.81 -6.72 33.28
N ARG A 303 -10.76 -7.46 32.70
CA ARG A 303 -12.22 -7.23 32.85
C ARG A 303 -12.63 -5.82 32.44
N VAL A 304 -12.38 -5.47 31.19
CA VAL A 304 -12.93 -4.24 30.61
C VAL A 304 -14.45 -4.38 30.60
N ASN A 305 -15.13 -3.52 31.35
CA ASN A 305 -16.56 -3.66 31.61
C ASN A 305 -17.39 -3.08 30.46
N ILE A 306 -18.36 -3.86 29.99
CA ILE A 306 -19.30 -3.54 28.92
C ILE A 306 -20.69 -3.39 29.53
N PRO A 307 -21.22 -2.16 29.69
CA PRO A 307 -22.59 -1.94 30.14
C PRO A 307 -23.63 -2.67 29.28
N ASP A 308 -24.73 -3.11 29.89
CA ASP A 308 -25.89 -3.61 29.15
C ASP A 308 -26.70 -2.47 28.55
N GLY A 309 -27.37 -2.73 27.42
CA GLY A 309 -28.35 -1.80 26.84
C GLY A 309 -27.93 -1.08 25.54
N GLY A 310 -26.81 -1.45 24.91
CA GLY A 310 -26.49 -1.04 23.54
C GLY A 310 -24.98 -1.00 23.23
N TRP A 311 -24.62 -0.67 21.97
CA TRP A 311 -23.24 -0.47 21.55
C TRP A 311 -22.62 0.71 22.30
N VAL A 312 -21.47 0.49 22.91
CA VAL A 312 -20.81 1.51 23.74
C VAL A 312 -19.29 1.39 23.63
N TRP A 313 -18.63 2.54 23.65
CA TRP A 313 -17.17 2.64 23.75
C TRP A 313 -16.75 2.49 25.21
N VAL A 314 -15.93 1.48 25.49
CA VAL A 314 -15.43 1.16 26.83
C VAL A 314 -13.91 1.02 26.82
N ASN A 315 -13.28 1.41 27.91
CA ASN A 315 -11.84 1.25 28.09
C ASN A 315 -11.45 1.10 29.56
N THR A 316 -12.41 0.80 30.46
CA THR A 316 -12.16 0.85 31.91
C THR A 316 -12.35 -0.53 32.53
N GLU A 317 -11.39 -0.92 33.36
CA GLU A 317 -11.43 -2.15 34.15
C GLU A 317 -12.46 -2.04 35.29
N GLU A 318 -13.28 -3.08 35.46
CA GLU A 318 -14.32 -3.12 36.50
C GLU A 318 -13.75 -3.00 37.93
N ASN A 319 -12.65 -3.70 38.21
CA ASN A 319 -12.15 -3.87 39.57
C ASN A 319 -11.29 -2.70 40.07
N THR A 320 -10.56 -2.07 39.15
CA THR A 320 -9.55 -1.05 39.48
C THR A 320 -10.00 0.36 39.09
N GLY A 321 -10.89 0.48 38.11
CA GLY A 321 -11.23 1.75 37.48
C GLY A 321 -10.10 2.31 36.60
N ASN A 322 -9.04 1.55 36.38
CA ASN A 322 -7.95 1.92 35.48
C ASN A 322 -8.40 1.82 34.02
N ARG A 323 -7.78 2.62 33.16
CA ARG A 323 -7.98 2.51 31.72
C ARG A 323 -7.11 1.41 31.13
N ALA A 324 -7.65 0.71 30.13
CA ALA A 324 -6.93 -0.23 29.30
C ALA A 324 -5.86 0.52 28.50
N VAL A 325 -4.61 0.09 28.64
CA VAL A 325 -3.46 0.74 28.03
C VAL A 325 -2.43 -0.29 27.56
N VAL A 326 -1.64 0.10 26.56
CA VAL A 326 -0.45 -0.62 26.11
C VAL A 326 0.70 0.37 25.97
N GLU A 327 1.93 -0.12 26.17
CA GLU A 327 3.14 0.68 26.11
C GLU A 327 3.96 0.28 24.88
N VAL A 328 4.11 1.20 23.94
CA VAL A 328 4.96 1.04 22.76
C VAL A 328 6.30 1.68 23.08
N ASN A 329 7.32 0.87 23.30
CA ASN A 329 8.64 1.38 23.70
C ASN A 329 9.39 2.01 22.53
N GLU A 330 9.23 1.46 21.33
CA GLU A 330 9.86 1.88 20.09
C GLU A 330 8.85 1.73 18.94
N PRO A 331 8.87 2.59 17.91
CA PRO A 331 8.11 2.36 16.68
C PRO A 331 8.40 0.97 16.12
N GLY A 332 7.40 0.35 15.51
CA GLY A 332 7.49 -1.02 15.06
C GLY A 332 6.18 -1.77 15.17
N MET A 333 6.22 -3.04 14.78
CA MET A 333 5.09 -3.94 14.87
C MET A 333 4.64 -4.22 16.30
N LEU A 334 3.33 -4.16 16.50
CA LEU A 334 2.62 -4.51 17.72
C LEU A 334 1.40 -5.38 17.37
N THR A 335 1.21 -6.46 18.10
CA THR A 335 -0.04 -7.25 18.00
C THR A 335 -0.96 -6.86 19.13
N ILE A 336 -2.10 -6.25 18.84
CA ILE A 336 -3.17 -6.02 19.81
C ILE A 336 -4.00 -7.28 19.97
N ASN A 337 -4.38 -7.60 21.20
CA ASN A 337 -5.14 -8.79 21.52
C ASN A 337 -6.45 -8.46 22.25
N CYS A 338 -7.52 -9.17 21.89
CA CYS A 338 -8.80 -9.17 22.59
C CYS A 338 -9.18 -10.59 22.99
N TRP A 339 -9.35 -10.86 24.29
CA TRP A 339 -9.82 -12.16 24.78
C TRP A 339 -11.24 -12.11 25.32
N MET A 340 -11.94 -13.22 25.16
CA MET A 340 -13.18 -13.49 25.88
C MET A 340 -12.92 -13.56 27.39
N ARG A 341 -13.79 -12.92 28.19
CA ARG A 341 -13.95 -13.24 29.62
C ARG A 341 -15.27 -13.95 29.87
N GLU A 342 -16.34 -13.39 29.32
CA GLU A 342 -17.68 -13.94 29.40
C GLU A 342 -18.18 -14.24 28.00
N SER A 343 -18.89 -15.37 27.89
CA SER A 343 -19.52 -15.77 26.64
C SER A 343 -20.72 -14.87 26.33
N GLY A 344 -20.94 -14.57 25.06
CA GLY A 344 -21.99 -13.68 24.57
C GLY A 344 -21.60 -12.20 24.54
N ALA A 345 -20.37 -11.84 24.93
CA ALA A 345 -19.84 -10.50 24.72
C ALA A 345 -19.65 -10.27 23.21
N CYS A 346 -20.11 -9.12 22.73
CA CYS A 346 -20.00 -8.72 21.33
C CYS A 346 -18.98 -7.58 21.22
N VAL A 347 -18.02 -7.70 20.32
CA VAL A 347 -16.98 -6.70 20.04
C VAL A 347 -17.08 -6.33 18.57
N ASP A 348 -17.09 -5.04 18.29
CA ASP A 348 -17.28 -4.47 16.96
C ASP A 348 -16.04 -3.72 16.49
N LYS A 349 -15.35 -2.99 17.38
CA LYS A 349 -14.14 -2.26 17.00
C LYS A 349 -13.22 -2.03 18.18
N LEU A 350 -11.91 -2.02 17.94
CA LEU A 350 -10.90 -1.50 18.85
C LEU A 350 -10.30 -0.21 18.29
N VAL A 351 -9.91 0.72 19.15
CA VAL A 351 -9.18 1.95 18.78
C VAL A 351 -8.03 2.18 19.73
N LEU A 352 -6.83 2.38 19.18
CA LEU A 352 -5.67 2.91 19.91
C LEU A 352 -5.62 4.43 19.79
N THR A 353 -5.13 5.11 20.83
CA THR A 353 -4.84 6.55 20.78
C THR A 353 -3.84 6.94 21.86
N THR A 354 -2.99 7.93 21.58
CA THR A 354 -2.13 8.57 22.58
C THR A 354 -2.86 9.65 23.39
N ASP A 355 -3.99 10.18 22.92
CA ASP A 355 -4.71 11.26 23.62
C ASP A 355 -5.53 10.72 24.81
N PRO A 356 -5.18 11.09 26.06
CA PRO A 356 -5.93 10.69 27.25
C PRO A 356 -7.33 11.32 27.33
N ASN A 357 -7.69 12.24 26.45
CA ASN A 357 -9.02 12.88 26.42
C ASN A 357 -9.86 12.43 25.22
N TYR A 358 -9.31 11.61 24.32
CA TYR A 358 -10.06 11.10 23.19
C TYR A 358 -11.20 10.20 23.67
N VAL A 359 -12.40 10.48 23.19
CA VAL A 359 -13.60 9.67 23.43
C VAL A 359 -14.24 9.38 22.07
N PRO A 360 -14.12 8.15 21.55
CA PRO A 360 -14.70 7.83 20.26
C PRO A 360 -16.23 8.03 20.27
N GLN A 361 -16.78 8.46 19.12
CA GLN A 361 -18.21 8.73 18.94
C GLN A 361 -18.78 7.83 17.84
N GLY A 362 -20.08 7.53 17.91
CA GLY A 362 -20.75 6.70 16.90
C GLY A 362 -20.08 5.33 16.72
N THR A 363 -19.79 4.97 15.47
CA THR A 363 -19.04 3.75 15.09
C THR A 363 -17.52 3.95 15.12
N GLY A 364 -17.04 5.14 15.52
CA GLY A 364 -15.61 5.46 15.58
C GLY A 364 -14.95 5.68 14.21
N PRO A 365 -13.63 5.88 14.19
CA PRO A 365 -12.85 6.00 12.95
C PRO A 365 -12.93 4.72 12.11
N ARG A 366 -12.70 4.84 10.80
CA ARG A 366 -12.63 3.68 9.89
C ARG A 366 -11.33 2.92 10.12
N ASP A 367 -11.40 1.60 10.05
CA ASP A 367 -10.21 0.75 10.04
C ASP A 367 -9.36 1.04 8.81
N PRO A 368 -8.05 1.28 8.96
CA PRO A 368 -7.15 1.50 7.84
C PRO A 368 -7.25 0.41 6.76
N LEU A 369 -7.48 -0.86 7.13
CA LEU A 369 -7.58 -2.00 6.19
C LEU A 369 -8.70 -1.88 5.15
N VAL A 370 -9.71 -1.04 5.41
CA VAL A 370 -10.86 -0.83 4.50
C VAL A 370 -11.11 0.65 4.21
N ALA A 371 -10.23 1.54 4.67
CA ALA A 371 -10.37 2.98 4.49
C ALA A 371 -9.71 3.49 3.20
N GLY A 372 -9.10 2.61 2.39
CA GLY A 372 -8.41 3.00 1.15
C GLY A 372 -7.25 3.97 1.38
N ILE A 373 -6.78 4.08 2.63
CA ILE A 373 -5.57 4.81 2.98
C ILE A 373 -4.43 3.97 2.41
N SER A 374 -3.46 4.58 1.74
CA SER A 374 -2.26 3.87 1.26
C SER A 374 -1.58 3.22 2.47
N LEU A 375 -1.87 1.95 2.65
CA LEU A 375 -1.21 1.07 3.59
C LEU A 375 0.05 0.60 2.86
N TYR A 376 1.17 0.69 3.58
CA TYR A 376 2.39 -0.02 3.26
C TYR A 376 2.86 -0.04 1.78
N VAL A 377 3.81 0.82 1.45
CA VAL A 377 4.76 0.52 0.36
C VAL A 377 5.48 -0.78 0.74
N PRO A 378 5.57 -1.79 -0.14
CA PRO A 378 6.37 -2.99 0.13
C PRO A 378 7.71 -2.58 0.74
N LYS A 379 8.03 -3.07 1.95
CA LYS A 379 9.34 -2.79 2.56
C LYS A 379 10.38 -3.19 1.51
N PRO A 380 11.36 -2.34 1.21
CA PRO A 380 12.45 -2.72 0.33
C PRO A 380 13.01 -4.03 0.85
N ILE A 381 12.85 -5.11 0.07
CA ILE A 381 13.59 -6.32 0.36
C ILE A 381 15.04 -5.97 0.07
N ILE A 382 15.83 -5.93 1.12
CA ILE A 382 17.27 -5.88 0.97
C ILE A 382 17.85 -7.28 1.04
N THR A 383 18.70 -7.59 0.07
CA THR A 383 19.51 -8.80 0.09
C THR A 383 20.98 -8.42 0.16
N ALA A 384 21.75 -9.13 0.97
CA ALA A 384 23.20 -9.01 1.03
C ALA A 384 23.80 -10.28 0.44
N VAL A 385 24.43 -10.12 -0.72
CA VAL A 385 25.09 -11.22 -1.43
C VAL A 385 26.58 -10.92 -1.60
N PRO A 386 27.44 -11.94 -1.60
CA PRO A 386 28.83 -11.78 -1.99
C PRO A 386 28.97 -11.06 -3.33
N VAL A 387 29.91 -10.12 -3.43
CA VAL A 387 30.25 -9.52 -4.73
C VAL A 387 30.90 -10.57 -5.63
N ASP A 388 30.67 -10.47 -6.94
CA ASP A 388 31.20 -11.41 -7.94
C ASP A 388 32.67 -11.12 -8.27
N ASP A 389 33.05 -9.84 -8.33
CA ASP A 389 34.40 -9.42 -8.70
C ASP A 389 34.75 -8.03 -8.16
N MET A 390 36.01 -7.83 -7.79
CA MET A 390 36.57 -6.54 -7.42
C MET A 390 37.95 -6.37 -8.03
N THR A 391 38.23 -5.19 -8.58
CA THR A 391 39.56 -4.85 -9.11
C THR A 391 40.18 -3.68 -8.37
N PHE A 392 41.50 -3.77 -8.14
CA PHE A 392 42.28 -2.75 -7.46
C PHE A 392 43.41 -2.25 -8.34
N GLY A 393 43.61 -0.93 -8.34
CA GLY A 393 44.73 -0.23 -8.95
C GLY A 393 45.67 0.35 -7.90
N VAL A 394 46.58 1.21 -8.35
CA VAL A 394 47.42 2.04 -7.47
C VAL A 394 47.27 3.51 -7.83
N ASP A 395 47.18 4.37 -6.81
CA ASP A 395 47.13 5.82 -7.00
C ASP A 395 48.53 6.43 -7.22
N GLY A 396 48.59 7.77 -7.33
CA GLY A 396 49.83 8.51 -7.53
C GLY A 396 50.82 8.46 -6.35
N ASP A 397 50.34 8.05 -5.18
CA ASP A 397 51.12 7.88 -3.95
C ASP A 397 51.44 6.40 -3.65
N ASN A 398 51.11 5.50 -4.58
CA ASN A 398 51.32 4.07 -4.52
C ASN A 398 50.46 3.36 -3.44
N ASN A 399 49.31 3.92 -3.10
CA ASN A 399 48.29 3.26 -2.30
C ASN A 399 47.41 2.40 -3.21
N ALA A 400 46.94 1.26 -2.71
CA ALA A 400 45.91 0.50 -3.39
C ALA A 400 44.61 1.31 -3.42
N VAL A 401 43.88 1.23 -4.53
CA VAL A 401 42.56 1.90 -4.71
C VAL A 401 41.61 0.97 -5.44
N LEU A 402 40.35 0.89 -5.00
CA LEU A 402 39.31 0.17 -5.73
C LEU A 402 39.04 0.86 -7.08
N THR A 403 39.05 0.09 -8.17
CA THR A 403 38.82 0.60 -9.53
C THR A 403 37.52 0.11 -10.16
N SER A 404 37.04 -1.06 -9.76
CA SER A 404 35.72 -1.55 -10.14
C SER A 404 35.19 -2.59 -9.16
N ILE A 405 33.86 -2.74 -9.13
CA ILE A 405 33.14 -3.78 -8.38
C ILE A 405 31.99 -4.30 -9.25
N ASN A 406 31.84 -5.63 -9.35
CA ASN A 406 30.88 -6.30 -10.25
C ASN A 406 30.88 -5.76 -11.70
N GLY A 407 32.06 -5.35 -12.19
CA GLY A 407 32.23 -4.76 -13.52
C GLY A 407 31.84 -3.28 -13.67
N ILE A 408 31.36 -2.62 -12.60
CA ILE A 408 31.02 -1.19 -12.57
C ILE A 408 32.27 -0.40 -12.19
N SER A 409 32.60 0.64 -12.97
CA SER A 409 33.72 1.53 -12.65
C SER A 409 33.41 2.36 -11.41
N THR A 410 34.40 2.60 -10.54
CA THR A 410 34.21 3.49 -9.39
C THR A 410 33.89 4.94 -9.77
N ASP A 411 34.18 5.36 -11.01
CA ASP A 411 33.76 6.66 -11.56
C ASP A 411 32.23 6.78 -11.73
N ASP A 412 31.52 5.64 -11.82
CA ASP A 412 30.07 5.56 -11.98
C ASP A 412 29.34 5.30 -10.63
N LEU A 413 30.08 5.26 -9.53
CA LEU A 413 29.54 5.04 -8.18
C LEU A 413 29.49 6.34 -7.37
N VAL A 414 28.60 6.37 -6.40
CA VAL A 414 28.50 7.44 -5.41
C VAL A 414 29.08 6.95 -4.10
N LEU A 415 30.05 7.69 -3.55
CA LEU A 415 30.65 7.36 -2.27
C LEU A 415 29.69 7.76 -1.13
N GLY A 416 29.58 6.89 -0.12
CA GLY A 416 28.85 7.19 1.10
C GLY A 416 29.57 8.20 1.99
N VAL A 417 28.80 8.95 2.77
CA VAL A 417 29.28 9.88 3.79
C VAL A 417 28.79 9.39 5.15
N THR A 418 29.71 9.16 6.07
CA THR A 418 29.39 8.61 7.39
C THR A 418 29.29 9.70 8.46
N THR A 419 28.57 9.43 9.56
CA THR A 419 28.36 10.43 10.63
C THR A 419 29.59 10.73 11.51
N GLY A 420 30.64 9.90 11.45
CA GLY A 420 31.90 10.02 12.20
C GLY A 420 32.98 10.85 11.50
N ASP A 421 33.09 10.77 10.17
CA ASP A 421 34.01 11.57 9.35
C ASP A 421 33.35 12.00 8.02
N PRO A 422 33.02 13.29 7.83
CA PRO A 422 32.32 13.77 6.63
C PRO A 422 33.17 13.73 5.34
N GLY A 423 34.39 13.16 5.38
CA GLY A 423 35.34 13.13 4.28
C GLY A 423 35.39 11.84 3.45
N VAL A 424 35.28 10.66 4.06
CA VAL A 424 35.47 9.36 3.37
C VAL A 424 34.84 8.21 4.19
N ALA A 425 33.92 7.44 3.60
CA ALA A 425 33.53 6.13 4.15
C ALA A 425 34.63 5.09 3.89
N GLY A 426 35.46 4.81 4.90
CA GLY A 426 36.41 3.68 4.87
C GLY A 426 37.81 3.91 5.46
N VAL A 427 37.91 4.67 6.55
CA VAL A 427 39.21 4.98 7.20
C VAL A 427 39.22 4.74 8.72
N GLU A 428 38.09 4.34 9.30
CA GLU A 428 38.00 4.06 10.74
C GLU A 428 38.09 2.55 11.02
N ASP A 429 38.97 2.22 11.95
CA ASP A 429 39.16 0.90 12.58
C ASP A 429 38.05 0.80 13.65
N ASP A 430 37.19 -0.23 13.60
CA ASP A 430 36.05 -0.49 14.51
C ASP A 430 34.78 0.40 14.35
N PHE A 431 33.91 0.10 13.37
CA PHE A 431 32.54 0.66 13.32
C PHE A 431 31.66 0.04 14.44
N ILE A 432 31.05 0.87 15.30
CA ILE A 432 30.17 0.41 16.42
C ILE A 432 28.69 0.76 16.18
N LEU A 433 28.39 1.88 15.52
CA LEU A 433 27.06 2.27 15.04
C LEU A 433 27.22 3.49 14.12
N GLU A 434 27.03 3.35 12.81
CA GLU A 434 27.23 4.49 11.91
C GLU A 434 26.23 4.53 10.75
N LEU A 435 25.65 5.72 10.54
CA LEU A 435 24.77 6.02 9.43
C LEU A 435 25.62 6.47 8.24
N THR A 436 25.51 5.78 7.12
CA THR A 436 26.14 6.14 5.85
C THR A 436 25.09 6.66 4.88
N MET A 437 25.23 7.91 4.44
CA MET A 437 24.30 8.59 3.53
C MET A 437 24.92 8.79 2.15
N PHE A 438 24.10 8.71 1.10
CA PHE A 438 24.48 9.02 -0.28
C PHE A 438 23.87 10.35 -0.71
N SER A 439 24.54 11.05 -1.64
CA SER A 439 24.10 12.38 -2.12
C SER A 439 22.93 12.33 -3.10
N VAL A 440 22.53 11.14 -3.53
CA VAL A 440 21.45 10.83 -4.47
C VAL A 440 20.80 9.50 -4.07
N PRO A 441 19.58 9.20 -4.50
CA PRO A 441 18.99 7.88 -4.29
C PRO A 441 19.83 6.78 -4.98
N VAL A 442 19.89 5.59 -4.40
CA VAL A 442 20.72 4.45 -4.83
C VAL A 442 19.94 3.14 -4.82
N THR A 443 20.33 2.17 -5.65
CA THR A 443 19.67 0.85 -5.74
C THR A 443 20.56 -0.32 -5.30
N THR A 444 21.87 -0.12 -5.27
CA THR A 444 22.83 -1.15 -4.83
C THR A 444 23.95 -0.48 -4.07
N ILE A 445 24.14 -0.87 -2.81
CA ILE A 445 25.24 -0.44 -1.97
C ILE A 445 26.27 -1.56 -1.93
N PHE A 446 27.53 -1.22 -2.19
CA PHE A 446 28.67 -2.09 -2.03
C PHE A 446 29.42 -1.72 -0.76
N ILE A 447 29.67 -2.72 0.08
CA ILE A 447 30.56 -2.62 1.24
C ILE A 447 31.76 -3.51 0.96
N VAL A 448 32.94 -2.88 0.84
CA VAL A 448 34.24 -3.57 0.78
C VAL A 448 34.83 -3.52 2.18
N GLU A 449 35.24 -4.67 2.69
CA GLU A 449 35.56 -4.91 4.09
C GLU A 449 36.86 -5.73 4.16
N LYS A 450 37.63 -5.53 5.22
CA LYS A 450 38.89 -6.23 5.44
C LYS A 450 38.66 -7.64 5.99
N ASP A 451 39.16 -8.64 5.28
CA ASP A 451 39.00 -10.06 5.60
C ASP A 451 37.56 -10.63 5.48
N GLY A 452 36.50 -9.82 5.49
CA GLY A 452 35.11 -10.28 5.34
C GLY A 452 34.59 -11.02 6.57
N ASN A 453 35.11 -10.71 7.77
CA ASN A 453 35.00 -11.60 8.93
C ASN A 453 33.96 -11.16 9.99
N ASP A 454 33.29 -10.03 9.75
CA ASP A 454 32.36 -9.44 10.70
C ASP A 454 30.91 -9.94 10.59
N SER A 455 30.14 -9.57 11.59
CA SER A 455 28.70 -9.82 11.65
C SER A 455 27.98 -8.64 12.28
N GLY A 456 26.71 -8.48 11.91
CA GLY A 456 25.93 -7.35 12.34
C GLY A 456 24.58 -7.28 11.66
N LYS A 457 24.06 -6.04 11.56
CA LYS A 457 22.84 -5.73 10.82
C LYS A 457 23.03 -4.52 9.93
N PHE A 458 22.34 -4.54 8.80
CA PHE A 458 22.18 -3.45 7.86
C PHE A 458 20.73 -2.96 7.90
N GLN A 459 20.53 -1.66 8.09
CA GLN A 459 19.22 -1.03 8.12
C GLN A 459 19.17 0.04 7.02
N PRO A 460 18.37 -0.14 5.95
CA PRO A 460 18.20 0.90 4.94
C PRO A 460 17.59 2.16 5.54
N VAL A 461 17.90 3.33 4.97
CA VAL A 461 17.33 4.60 5.42
C VAL A 461 16.87 5.52 4.26
N ASP A 462 15.96 6.44 4.58
CA ASP A 462 15.51 7.52 3.71
C ASP A 462 16.48 8.70 3.67
N ALA A 463 16.13 9.77 2.94
CA ALA A 463 16.99 10.94 2.74
C ALA A 463 17.29 11.70 4.05
N GLU A 464 16.42 11.55 5.03
CA GLU A 464 16.48 12.15 6.35
C GLU A 464 17.23 11.26 7.36
N GLY A 465 17.57 10.02 6.96
CA GLY A 465 18.26 9.04 7.79
C GLY A 465 17.33 8.19 8.65
N ASN A 466 16.03 8.17 8.38
CA ASN A 466 15.07 7.33 9.09
C ASN A 466 15.08 5.90 8.53
N PRO A 467 14.94 4.86 9.37
CA PRO A 467 14.86 3.47 8.94
C PRO A 467 13.75 3.21 7.92
N ILE A 468 14.10 2.54 6.82
CA ILE A 468 13.17 1.96 5.86
C ILE A 468 13.28 0.44 5.91
N GLY A 469 12.17 -0.24 6.17
CA GLY A 469 12.11 -1.70 6.17
C GLY A 469 12.82 -2.37 7.34
N ASP A 470 12.87 -3.70 7.29
CA ASP A 470 13.44 -4.49 8.39
C ASP A 470 14.97 -4.60 8.24
N PRO A 471 15.71 -4.63 9.36
CA PRO A 471 17.16 -4.75 9.31
C PRO A 471 17.58 -6.14 8.86
N LEU A 472 18.48 -6.21 7.89
CA LEU A 472 19.08 -7.43 7.38
C LEU A 472 20.27 -7.84 8.25
N SER A 473 20.24 -9.05 8.80
CA SER A 473 21.39 -9.61 9.51
C SER A 473 22.46 -10.09 8.52
N PHE A 474 23.73 -9.88 8.84
CA PHE A 474 24.83 -10.36 8.02
C PHE A 474 25.91 -11.06 8.87
N ASN A 475 26.67 -11.95 8.22
CA ASN A 475 27.87 -12.59 8.73
C ASN A 475 28.87 -12.82 7.58
N SER A 476 29.97 -13.53 7.84
CA SER A 476 31.01 -13.82 6.85
C SER A 476 30.52 -14.48 5.56
N ASP A 477 29.43 -15.26 5.60
CA ASP A 477 28.88 -15.93 4.41
C ASP A 477 28.24 -14.93 3.42
N ASN A 478 27.96 -13.70 3.86
CA ASN A 478 27.44 -12.63 3.01
C ASN A 478 28.54 -11.86 2.26
N PHE A 479 29.81 -12.15 2.53
CA PHE A 479 30.95 -11.54 1.86
C PHE A 479 31.60 -12.51 0.86
N SER A 480 32.24 -11.94 -0.17
CA SER A 480 33.02 -12.71 -1.14
C SER A 480 34.24 -13.38 -0.49
N ASP A 481 34.79 -14.38 -1.17
CA ASP A 481 36.14 -14.87 -0.86
C ASP A 481 37.13 -13.69 -0.89
N SER A 482 38.07 -13.69 0.04
CA SER A 482 39.01 -12.58 0.19
C SER A 482 40.02 -12.53 -0.97
N ILE A 483 40.27 -11.32 -1.48
CA ILE A 483 41.35 -11.05 -2.43
C ILE A 483 42.60 -10.69 -1.63
N PRO A 484 43.69 -11.48 -1.72
CA PRO A 484 44.78 -11.35 -0.76
C PRO A 484 45.78 -10.24 -1.06
N GLY A 485 46.27 -9.58 0.00
CA GLY A 485 47.43 -8.68 -0.04
C GLY A 485 47.25 -7.42 -0.89
N ILE A 486 46.11 -6.74 -0.76
CA ILE A 486 45.75 -5.58 -1.58
C ILE A 486 46.55 -4.33 -1.19
N ASN A 487 46.75 -4.04 0.09
CA ASN A 487 47.47 -2.85 0.55
C ASN A 487 48.91 -3.15 0.99
N GLY A 488 49.67 -2.09 1.33
CA GLY A 488 51.07 -2.20 1.76
C GLY A 488 51.29 -2.95 3.09
N ASP A 489 50.21 -3.17 3.84
CA ASP A 489 50.19 -3.86 5.13
C ASP A 489 49.84 -5.36 5.01
N GLY A 490 49.43 -5.80 3.81
CA GLY A 490 49.14 -7.20 3.50
C GLY A 490 47.72 -7.63 3.82
N ASP A 491 46.79 -6.69 3.91
CA ASP A 491 45.39 -6.95 4.23
C ASP A 491 44.65 -7.56 3.03
N ASP A 492 43.74 -8.49 3.32
CA ASP A 492 42.88 -9.13 2.33
C ASP A 492 41.53 -8.39 2.28
N MET A 493 40.90 -8.33 1.10
CA MET A 493 39.65 -7.58 0.89
C MET A 493 38.51 -8.48 0.43
N SER A 494 37.37 -8.36 1.08
CA SER A 494 36.12 -9.05 0.76
C SER A 494 35.01 -8.03 0.52
N GLY A 495 33.94 -8.41 -0.18
CA GLY A 495 32.88 -7.48 -0.53
C GLY A 495 31.49 -8.09 -0.45
N THR A 496 30.51 -7.26 -0.09
CA THR A 496 29.09 -7.59 -0.15
C THR A 496 28.33 -6.53 -0.94
N ALA A 497 27.34 -6.98 -1.71
CA ALA A 497 26.41 -6.14 -2.44
C ALA A 497 25.04 -6.22 -1.76
N ILE A 498 24.58 -5.06 -1.29
CA ILE A 498 23.28 -4.86 -0.69
C ILE A 498 22.39 -4.27 -1.77
N THR A 499 21.46 -5.07 -2.28
CA THR A 499 20.51 -4.62 -3.32
C THR A 499 19.19 -4.24 -2.67
N ALA A 500 18.60 -3.15 -3.12
CA ALA A 500 17.26 -2.73 -2.72
C ALA A 500 16.35 -2.72 -3.96
N GLU A 501 15.14 -3.26 -3.80
CA GLU A 501 14.14 -3.30 -4.89
C GLU A 501 13.53 -1.93 -5.21
N VAL A 502 13.67 -0.97 -4.27
CA VAL A 502 13.32 0.45 -4.47
C VAL A 502 14.52 1.34 -4.11
N PRO A 503 14.61 2.56 -4.66
CA PRO A 503 15.70 3.47 -4.32
C PRO A 503 15.72 3.86 -2.83
N ILE A 504 16.90 3.84 -2.22
CA ILE A 504 17.17 4.26 -0.83
C ILE A 504 18.23 5.38 -0.80
N TYR A 505 18.42 6.04 0.34
CA TYR A 505 19.38 7.15 0.46
C TYR A 505 20.57 6.84 1.37
N GLY A 506 20.53 5.73 2.09
CA GLY A 506 21.62 5.36 2.99
C GLY A 506 21.43 4.02 3.64
N ILE A 507 22.38 3.68 4.48
CA ILE A 507 22.36 2.49 5.31
C ILE A 507 22.94 2.79 6.69
N GLU A 508 22.20 2.41 7.72
CA GLU A 508 22.68 2.35 9.09
C GLU A 508 23.27 0.96 9.35
N ILE A 509 24.46 0.92 9.94
CA ILE A 509 25.21 -0.32 10.17
C ILE A 509 25.37 -0.54 11.67
N TRP A 510 24.90 -1.70 12.13
CA TRP A 510 25.05 -2.17 13.51
C TRP A 510 26.01 -3.35 13.53
N ALA A 511 27.30 -3.08 13.62
CA ALA A 511 28.34 -4.10 13.64
C ALA A 511 29.29 -3.87 14.82
N THR A 512 30.09 -4.88 15.16
CA THR A 512 31.21 -4.72 16.09
C THR A 512 32.48 -5.13 15.37
N GLY A 513 33.34 -4.16 15.04
CA GLY A 513 34.63 -4.43 14.39
C GLY A 513 34.61 -4.42 12.86
N LEU A 514 33.54 -3.94 12.23
CA LEU A 514 33.51 -3.80 10.77
C LEU A 514 34.62 -2.82 10.34
N ASP A 515 35.48 -3.25 9.44
CA ASP A 515 36.63 -2.49 8.94
C ASP A 515 36.43 -2.16 7.45
N PRO A 516 35.45 -1.30 7.08
CA PRO A 516 35.14 -1.02 5.70
C PRO A 516 36.31 -0.27 5.06
N TYR A 517 36.75 -0.78 3.91
CA TYR A 517 37.66 -0.13 3.00
C TYR A 517 36.93 0.86 2.07
N SER A 518 35.66 0.57 1.74
CA SER A 518 34.80 1.45 0.93
C SER A 518 33.33 1.14 1.15
N ILE A 519 32.51 2.18 1.28
CA ILE A 519 31.05 2.09 1.14
C ILE A 519 30.63 2.98 -0.02
N SER A 520 30.19 2.38 -1.11
CA SER A 520 29.85 3.07 -2.36
C SER A 520 28.59 2.48 -2.97
N ALA A 521 27.91 3.19 -3.85
CA ALA A 521 26.62 2.74 -4.34
C ALA A 521 26.35 3.13 -5.79
N VAL A 522 25.48 2.37 -6.45
CA VAL A 522 24.97 2.64 -7.78
C VAL A 522 23.86 3.68 -7.68
N PRO A 523 24.00 4.88 -8.30
CA PRO A 523 22.91 5.85 -8.34
C PRO A 523 21.66 5.25 -8.99
N ALA A 524 20.50 5.48 -8.37
CA ALA A 524 19.23 5.14 -8.97
C ALA A 524 19.01 5.97 -10.25
N PRO A 525 18.31 5.43 -11.27
CA PRO A 525 17.91 6.23 -12.43
C PRO A 525 16.97 7.36 -11.96
N VAL A 526 17.39 8.62 -12.12
CA VAL A 526 16.57 9.79 -11.73
C VAL A 526 15.78 10.29 -12.94
N ALA A 527 14.45 10.26 -12.88
CA ALA A 527 13.63 11.13 -13.71
C ALA A 527 13.73 12.56 -13.14
N PRO A 528 14.06 13.59 -13.96
CA PRO A 528 14.19 14.95 -13.45
C PRO A 528 12.85 15.47 -12.92
N PRO A 529 12.84 16.25 -11.82
CA PRO A 529 11.60 16.82 -11.28
C PRO A 529 10.93 17.75 -12.31
N ALA A 530 9.60 17.77 -12.31
CA ALA A 530 8.83 18.58 -13.25
C ALA A 530 8.98 20.08 -12.93
N GLU A 531 9.22 20.91 -13.94
CA GLU A 531 9.39 22.35 -13.76
C GLU A 531 8.02 23.04 -13.66
N LEU A 532 7.72 23.76 -12.57
CA LEU A 532 6.51 24.59 -12.48
C LEU A 532 6.64 25.80 -13.42
N VAL A 533 5.74 25.91 -14.39
CA VAL A 533 5.82 26.95 -15.43
C VAL A 533 4.71 28.00 -15.34
N HIS A 534 3.54 27.65 -14.79
CA HIS A 534 2.43 28.58 -14.58
C HIS A 534 1.69 28.26 -13.28
N LYS A 535 1.28 29.30 -12.54
CA LYS A 535 0.49 29.19 -11.30
C LYS A 535 -0.47 30.37 -11.18
N TRP A 536 -1.77 30.10 -11.29
CA TRP A 536 -2.82 31.07 -10.97
C TRP A 536 -3.42 30.67 -9.63
N THR A 537 -3.14 31.46 -8.59
CA THR A 537 -3.65 31.14 -7.25
C THR A 537 -5.15 31.38 -7.14
N LEU A 538 -5.71 32.27 -7.97
CA LEU A 538 -7.13 32.67 -7.95
C LEU A 538 -7.55 33.42 -6.69
N ASP A 539 -6.57 34.01 -5.99
CA ASP A 539 -6.75 34.73 -4.73
C ASP A 539 -7.32 36.16 -4.88
N GLU A 540 -7.53 36.62 -6.10
CA GLU A 540 -7.87 38.02 -6.32
C GLU A 540 -9.24 38.39 -5.72
N VAL A 541 -9.22 39.39 -4.84
CA VAL A 541 -10.45 39.95 -4.26
C VAL A 541 -11.32 40.63 -5.33
N ASP A 542 -10.69 41.23 -6.36
CA ASP A 542 -11.39 41.83 -7.49
C ASP A 542 -11.54 40.83 -8.64
N THR A 543 -12.76 40.38 -8.84
CA THR A 543 -13.17 39.41 -9.87
C THR A 543 -14.20 40.03 -10.83
N ALA A 544 -14.27 41.36 -10.92
CA ALA A 544 -15.15 42.03 -11.87
C ALA A 544 -14.75 41.75 -13.33
N GLU A 545 -15.68 41.91 -14.27
CA GLU A 545 -15.38 41.78 -15.71
C GLU A 545 -14.20 42.70 -16.11
N GLY A 546 -13.16 42.11 -16.69
CA GLY A 546 -11.91 42.79 -17.05
C GLY A 546 -10.86 42.84 -15.95
N ALA A 547 -11.13 42.30 -14.75
CA ALA A 547 -10.12 42.11 -13.70
C ALA A 547 -9.03 41.14 -14.15
N VAL A 548 -7.83 41.31 -13.60
CA VAL A 548 -6.66 40.49 -13.91
C VAL A 548 -6.51 39.43 -12.83
N ILE A 549 -6.30 38.19 -13.25
CA ILE A 549 -5.92 37.05 -12.41
C ILE A 549 -4.45 36.77 -12.70
N ALA A 550 -3.58 36.97 -11.71
CA ALA A 550 -2.14 36.93 -11.93
C ALA A 550 -1.62 35.51 -12.11
N ASP A 551 -0.68 35.33 -13.04
CA ASP A 551 0.17 34.14 -13.08
C ASP A 551 1.43 34.43 -12.25
N ALA A 552 1.51 33.83 -11.07
CA ALA A 552 2.57 34.05 -10.10
C ALA A 552 3.95 33.55 -10.59
N VAL A 553 4.00 32.72 -11.62
CA VAL A 553 5.23 32.07 -12.10
C VAL A 553 5.56 32.46 -13.55
N GLY A 554 4.65 32.16 -14.49
CA GLY A 554 4.94 32.23 -15.93
C GLY A 554 4.63 33.60 -16.57
N GLY A 555 4.04 34.53 -15.82
CA GLY A 555 3.67 35.87 -16.29
C GLY A 555 2.58 35.88 -17.37
N LYS A 556 1.80 34.80 -17.50
CA LYS A 556 0.64 34.69 -18.38
C LYS A 556 -0.64 35.00 -17.62
N ASP A 557 -0.81 36.26 -17.26
CA ASP A 557 -1.98 36.71 -16.53
C ASP A 557 -3.29 36.43 -17.30
N GLY A 558 -4.29 35.98 -16.56
CA GLY A 558 -5.65 35.81 -17.05
C GLY A 558 -6.47 37.09 -16.92
N VAL A 559 -7.54 37.21 -17.70
CA VAL A 559 -8.52 38.28 -17.62
C VAL A 559 -9.90 37.69 -17.40
N VAL A 560 -10.64 38.21 -16.41
CA VAL A 560 -12.02 37.80 -16.15
C VAL A 560 -12.93 38.25 -17.29
N VAL A 561 -13.71 37.32 -17.83
CA VAL A 561 -14.69 37.54 -18.89
C VAL A 561 -16.07 37.14 -18.39
N GLY A 562 -17.01 38.08 -18.43
CA GLY A 562 -18.33 37.93 -17.82
C GLY A 562 -18.38 38.43 -16.38
N ALA A 563 -19.59 38.71 -15.87
CA ALA A 563 -19.80 39.33 -14.57
C ALA A 563 -20.07 38.35 -13.42
N GLY A 564 -19.93 37.04 -13.66
CA GLY A 564 -20.29 35.97 -12.74
C GLY A 564 -19.10 35.16 -12.21
N VAL A 565 -17.87 35.68 -12.31
CA VAL A 565 -16.75 35.21 -11.49
C VAL A 565 -16.79 35.96 -10.16
N THR A 566 -16.70 35.24 -9.04
CA THR A 566 -16.70 35.86 -7.70
C THR A 566 -15.62 35.25 -6.82
N SER A 567 -14.94 36.10 -6.06
CA SER A 567 -13.99 35.68 -5.03
C SER A 567 -14.71 35.06 -3.83
N VAL A 568 -14.25 33.89 -3.40
CA VAL A 568 -14.75 33.11 -2.25
C VAL A 568 -13.58 32.61 -1.41
N LEU A 569 -13.82 32.03 -0.24
CA LEU A 569 -12.75 31.39 0.53
C LEU A 569 -12.33 30.08 -0.15
N GLY A 570 -11.04 29.97 -0.43
CA GLY A 570 -10.40 28.81 -1.04
C GLY A 570 -9.91 27.78 -0.03
N VAL A 571 -9.11 26.85 -0.54
CA VAL A 571 -8.25 25.98 0.27
C VAL A 571 -7.01 26.74 0.71
N ILE A 572 -6.45 27.53 -0.21
CA ILE A 572 -5.32 28.41 0.03
C ILE A 572 -5.85 29.84 -0.13
N ASP A 573 -6.09 30.52 1.00
CA ASP A 573 -6.63 31.89 1.04
C ASP A 573 -7.97 32.09 0.27
N TYR A 574 -7.97 32.65 -0.95
CA TYR A 574 -9.17 32.91 -1.75
C TYR A 574 -9.19 32.06 -3.02
N ALA A 575 -10.40 31.86 -3.55
CA ALA A 575 -10.64 31.09 -4.77
C ALA A 575 -11.61 31.82 -5.69
N CYS A 576 -11.70 31.38 -6.94
CA CYS A 576 -12.69 31.86 -7.88
C CYS A 576 -13.88 30.89 -7.97
N ALA A 577 -15.08 31.39 -7.71
CA ALA A 577 -16.33 30.72 -8.02
C ALA A 577 -16.85 31.16 -9.40
N PHE A 578 -17.29 30.21 -10.21
CA PHE A 578 -17.75 30.39 -11.58
C PHE A 578 -19.23 30.02 -11.71
N ASP A 579 -19.99 30.83 -12.48
CA ASP A 579 -21.45 30.73 -12.63
C ASP A 579 -21.92 29.87 -13.81
N GLY A 580 -21.01 29.13 -14.45
CA GLY A 580 -21.34 28.39 -15.67
C GLY A 580 -21.48 29.27 -16.92
N ALA A 581 -21.05 30.52 -16.91
CA ALA A 581 -21.01 31.35 -18.13
C ALA A 581 -19.74 32.21 -18.21
N SER A 582 -19.31 32.72 -17.06
CA SER A 582 -18.14 33.55 -16.89
C SER A 582 -16.89 32.70 -16.72
N HIS A 583 -15.72 33.23 -17.08
CA HIS A 583 -14.47 32.49 -17.12
C HIS A 583 -13.26 33.41 -17.01
N VAL A 584 -12.08 32.83 -16.84
CA VAL A 584 -10.80 33.55 -16.98
C VAL A 584 -10.18 33.19 -18.33
N SER A 585 -9.82 34.19 -19.12
CA SER A 585 -9.17 34.04 -20.42
C SER A 585 -7.68 34.37 -20.31
N ILE A 586 -6.83 33.44 -20.73
CA ILE A 586 -5.38 33.56 -20.74
C ILE A 586 -4.91 33.58 -22.20
N ALA A 587 -4.26 34.67 -22.60
CA ALA A 587 -3.85 34.88 -23.99
C ALA A 587 -2.44 34.31 -24.27
N ASP A 588 -2.21 33.90 -25.51
CA ASP A 588 -0.89 33.56 -26.05
C ASP A 588 -0.12 32.50 -25.22
N MET A 589 -0.81 31.46 -24.75
CA MET A 589 -0.20 30.30 -24.11
C MET A 589 0.54 29.44 -25.13
N ASP A 590 1.67 28.86 -24.72
CA ASP A 590 2.53 28.05 -25.58
C ASP A 590 2.95 26.77 -24.85
N THR A 591 2.79 25.64 -25.52
CA THR A 591 3.20 24.30 -25.05
C THR A 591 4.16 23.62 -26.02
N THR A 592 4.77 24.39 -26.93
CA THR A 592 5.77 23.90 -27.88
C THR A 592 6.90 23.18 -27.12
N ASP A 593 7.29 22.00 -27.61
CA ASP A 593 8.32 21.12 -27.05
C ASP A 593 8.00 20.43 -25.70
N LEU A 594 6.72 20.29 -25.32
CA LEU A 594 6.33 19.44 -24.19
C LEU A 594 6.23 17.97 -24.62
N LYS A 595 7.10 17.13 -24.06
CA LYS A 595 7.00 15.65 -24.13
C LYS A 595 6.33 15.04 -22.90
N GLN A 596 6.20 15.83 -21.85
CA GLN A 596 5.53 15.47 -20.62
C GLN A 596 4.90 16.74 -20.03
N ILE A 597 3.73 16.61 -19.43
CA ILE A 597 3.01 17.71 -18.79
C ILE A 597 2.31 17.23 -17.54
N SER A 598 2.19 18.11 -16.55
CA SER A 598 1.24 17.92 -15.45
C SER A 598 0.38 19.16 -15.22
N VAL A 599 -0.89 18.97 -14.90
CA VAL A 599 -1.81 20.03 -14.46
C VAL A 599 -2.31 19.68 -13.06
N ALA A 600 -2.25 20.61 -12.12
CA ALA A 600 -2.76 20.43 -10.77
C ALA A 600 -3.68 21.58 -10.38
N LEU A 601 -4.74 21.31 -9.63
CA LEU A 601 -5.66 22.33 -9.15
C LEU A 601 -6.48 21.81 -7.96
N TRP A 602 -7.03 22.74 -7.18
CA TRP A 602 -8.13 22.47 -6.27
C TRP A 602 -9.47 22.74 -6.96
N ILE A 603 -10.43 21.83 -6.76
CA ILE A 603 -11.76 21.91 -7.36
C ILE A 603 -12.85 21.58 -6.34
N ASN A 604 -13.95 22.32 -6.39
CA ASN A 604 -15.19 22.04 -5.68
C ASN A 604 -16.37 22.28 -6.64
N PRO A 605 -16.89 21.23 -7.28
CA PRO A 605 -17.82 21.38 -8.40
C PRO A 605 -19.27 21.57 -7.96
N ASP A 606 -20.05 22.26 -8.80
CA ASP A 606 -21.52 22.19 -8.78
C ASP A 606 -21.95 21.07 -9.74
N LEU A 607 -22.25 19.90 -9.17
CA LEU A 607 -22.68 18.74 -9.95
C LEU A 607 -24.10 18.90 -10.50
N GLY A 608 -24.99 19.54 -9.73
CA GLY A 608 -26.38 19.81 -10.13
C GLY A 608 -26.53 20.74 -11.34
N TYR A 609 -25.47 21.43 -11.73
CA TYR A 609 -25.44 22.28 -12.91
C TYR A 609 -25.51 21.49 -14.22
N ALA A 610 -26.56 21.73 -15.00
CA ALA A 610 -26.76 21.16 -16.33
C ALA A 610 -26.23 22.11 -17.42
N ILE A 611 -25.18 21.68 -18.12
CA ILE A 611 -24.71 22.40 -19.30
C ILE A 611 -25.78 22.21 -20.39
N GLY A 612 -26.45 23.27 -20.84
CA GLY A 612 -27.58 23.20 -21.79
C GLY A 612 -27.22 22.74 -23.22
N THR A 613 -26.09 22.03 -23.38
CA THR A 613 -25.46 21.59 -24.62
C THR A 613 -24.91 20.17 -24.44
N SER A 614 -24.80 19.38 -25.52
CA SER A 614 -24.12 18.07 -25.43
C SER A 614 -22.61 18.25 -25.26
N GLY A 615 -21.99 17.63 -24.24
CA GLY A 615 -20.54 17.59 -24.05
C GLY A 615 -20.11 17.56 -22.58
N TYR A 616 -18.80 17.51 -22.32
CA TYR A 616 -18.24 17.59 -20.98
C TYR A 616 -18.21 19.03 -20.42
N LYS A 617 -18.28 19.21 -19.10
CA LYS A 617 -17.92 20.47 -18.43
C LYS A 617 -16.43 20.75 -18.69
N ARG A 618 -16.02 22.02 -18.73
CA ARG A 618 -14.64 22.44 -19.06
C ARG A 618 -14.03 23.17 -17.88
N VAL A 619 -13.20 22.47 -17.12
CA VAL A 619 -12.54 23.01 -15.94
C VAL A 619 -11.34 23.87 -16.36
N PHE A 620 -10.55 23.38 -17.30
CA PHE A 620 -9.40 24.07 -17.87
C PHE A 620 -9.23 23.64 -19.33
N SER A 621 -9.03 24.55 -20.29
CA SER A 621 -8.99 24.16 -21.71
C SER A 621 -8.26 25.14 -22.63
N GLY A 622 -7.42 24.60 -23.53
CA GLY A 622 -6.81 25.31 -24.67
C GLY A 622 -7.53 25.10 -26.01
N GLY A 623 -8.55 24.24 -26.06
CA GLY A 623 -9.20 23.78 -27.29
C GLY A 623 -9.53 22.29 -27.22
N ASP A 624 -10.04 21.69 -28.31
CA ASP A 624 -10.11 20.21 -28.40
C ASP A 624 -8.72 19.66 -28.08
N ASN A 625 -8.66 18.58 -27.30
CA ASN A 625 -7.44 17.79 -27.06
C ASN A 625 -6.42 18.36 -26.06
N PHE A 626 -6.69 19.50 -25.42
CA PHE A 626 -5.89 20.02 -24.30
C PHE A 626 -6.82 20.52 -23.20
N GLU A 627 -7.36 19.61 -22.39
CA GLU A 627 -8.46 19.93 -21.48
C GLU A 627 -8.41 19.13 -20.17
N VAL A 628 -8.75 19.79 -19.07
CA VAL A 628 -9.33 19.16 -17.89
C VAL A 628 -10.84 19.23 -18.04
N ILE A 629 -11.48 18.07 -18.17
CA ILE A 629 -12.91 17.96 -18.41
C ILE A 629 -13.64 17.40 -17.19
N MET A 630 -14.96 17.51 -17.15
CA MET A 630 -15.77 16.81 -16.17
C MET A 630 -17.05 16.28 -16.79
N GLU A 631 -17.39 15.03 -16.49
CA GLU A 631 -18.60 14.38 -17.01
C GLU A 631 -19.84 15.09 -16.42
N PRO A 632 -20.77 15.57 -17.27
CA PRO A 632 -21.84 16.45 -16.87
C PRO A 632 -22.91 15.81 -15.96
N THR A 633 -22.98 14.48 -15.93
CA THR A 633 -24.01 13.68 -15.26
C THR A 633 -23.49 13.01 -14.00
N THR A 634 -22.28 12.46 -14.05
CA THR A 634 -21.65 11.71 -12.95
C THR A 634 -20.82 12.66 -12.09
N GLY A 635 -20.04 13.56 -12.70
CA GLY A 635 -19.11 14.42 -11.97
C GLY A 635 -17.66 13.91 -11.95
N GLN A 636 -17.35 12.85 -12.70
CA GLN A 636 -15.98 12.36 -12.88
C GLN A 636 -15.14 13.40 -13.63
N VAL A 637 -13.91 13.63 -13.19
CA VAL A 637 -12.97 14.56 -13.84
C VAL A 637 -12.11 13.80 -14.85
N GLY A 638 -11.73 14.42 -15.97
CA GLY A 638 -11.03 13.73 -17.06
C GLY A 638 -9.76 14.43 -17.52
N ASN A 639 -8.73 13.62 -17.77
CA ASN A 639 -7.42 14.06 -18.25
C ASN A 639 -7.38 13.98 -19.78
N ASN A 640 -7.78 15.06 -20.46
CA ASN A 640 -8.12 15.02 -21.87
C ASN A 640 -7.05 15.65 -22.77
N PHE A 641 -5.83 15.08 -22.74
CA PHE A 641 -4.73 15.41 -23.66
C PHE A 641 -4.66 14.48 -24.88
N TYR A 642 -5.79 14.20 -25.56
CA TYR A 642 -5.95 13.12 -26.55
C TYR A 642 -5.80 13.52 -28.03
N PHE A 643 -5.40 12.61 -28.92
CA PHE A 643 -5.49 12.79 -30.38
C PHE A 643 -6.86 12.38 -30.92
N GLY A 644 -7.40 13.15 -31.87
CA GLY A 644 -8.75 12.98 -32.43
C GLY A 644 -9.13 11.53 -32.80
N GLY A 645 -10.01 10.93 -31.98
CA GLY A 645 -10.48 9.54 -32.12
C GLY A 645 -9.91 8.57 -31.08
N GLY A 646 -8.97 9.00 -30.23
CA GLY A 646 -8.43 8.25 -29.07
C GLY A 646 -9.25 8.43 -27.78
N GLY A 647 -8.86 7.68 -26.74
CA GLY A 647 -9.44 7.75 -25.39
C GLY A 647 -8.64 8.64 -24.44
N TYR A 648 -9.20 8.88 -23.25
CA TYR A 648 -8.60 9.63 -22.14
C TYR A 648 -9.18 9.12 -20.81
N PRO A 649 -8.43 9.15 -19.69
CA PRO A 649 -8.94 8.60 -18.44
C PRO A 649 -9.93 9.59 -17.82
N LEU A 650 -10.94 9.02 -17.17
CA LEU A 650 -11.87 9.71 -16.27
C LEU A 650 -11.63 9.17 -14.87
N SER A 651 -11.76 10.02 -13.86
CA SER A 651 -11.65 9.59 -12.47
C SER A 651 -12.62 8.46 -12.17
N THR A 652 -12.21 7.54 -11.32
CA THR A 652 -12.99 6.32 -11.06
C THR A 652 -14.33 6.72 -10.44
N ASP A 653 -14.27 7.55 -9.41
CA ASP A 653 -15.42 8.13 -8.76
C ASP A 653 -15.71 9.57 -9.20
N PRO A 654 -16.99 10.01 -9.12
CA PRO A 654 -17.31 11.41 -9.26
C PRO A 654 -16.82 12.23 -8.06
N LEU A 655 -16.39 13.46 -8.33
CA LEU A 655 -15.99 14.37 -7.25
C LEU A 655 -17.19 14.74 -6.36
N THR A 656 -17.00 14.89 -5.06
CA THR A 656 -18.08 15.26 -4.13
C THR A 656 -18.45 16.75 -4.26
N GLU A 657 -19.72 17.05 -4.52
CA GLU A 657 -20.23 18.43 -4.49
C GLU A 657 -20.11 19.04 -3.09
N GLY A 658 -19.55 20.25 -3.01
CA GLY A 658 -19.39 20.97 -1.75
C GLY A 658 -18.10 20.67 -1.00
N GLU A 659 -17.28 19.72 -1.46
CA GLU A 659 -15.98 19.39 -0.87
C GLU A 659 -14.83 19.83 -1.80
N TRP A 660 -13.75 20.37 -1.21
CA TRP A 660 -12.54 20.66 -1.96
C TRP A 660 -11.77 19.37 -2.22
N THR A 661 -11.44 19.13 -3.48
CA THR A 661 -10.62 17.99 -3.91
C THR A 661 -9.42 18.53 -4.69
N HIS A 662 -8.22 18.07 -4.35
CA HIS A 662 -7.05 18.35 -5.16
C HIS A 662 -6.99 17.34 -6.30
N VAL A 663 -6.93 17.82 -7.53
CA VAL A 663 -6.82 16.99 -8.73
C VAL A 663 -5.51 17.31 -9.40
N ALA A 664 -4.67 16.29 -9.60
CA ALA A 664 -3.49 16.39 -10.42
C ALA A 664 -3.57 15.41 -11.58
N MET A 665 -3.09 15.82 -12.74
CA MET A 665 -3.14 15.06 -13.97
C MET A 665 -1.76 15.08 -14.60
N THR A 666 -1.17 13.92 -14.84
CA THR A 666 0.15 13.80 -15.47
C THR A 666 0.01 13.10 -16.82
N SER A 667 0.84 13.45 -17.80
CA SER A 667 0.77 12.86 -19.13
C SER A 667 2.13 12.83 -19.81
N GLU A 668 2.48 11.66 -20.32
CA GLU A 668 3.55 11.48 -21.29
C GLU A 668 2.99 11.69 -22.69
N LEU A 669 3.42 12.76 -23.36
CA LEU A 669 2.91 13.17 -24.66
C LEU A 669 3.79 12.62 -25.77
N MET A 670 3.16 11.96 -26.75
CA MET A 670 3.86 11.42 -27.90
C MET A 670 3.78 12.35 -29.10
N SER A 671 4.68 12.13 -30.06
CA SER A 671 4.68 12.95 -31.27
C SER A 671 3.47 12.64 -32.14
N ALA A 672 2.86 13.67 -32.71
CA ALA A 672 1.65 13.57 -33.53
C ALA A 672 1.66 12.41 -34.56
N GLY A 673 0.61 11.58 -34.49
CA GLY A 673 0.27 10.62 -35.54
C GLY A 673 0.66 9.15 -35.35
N GLY A 674 0.97 8.66 -34.14
CA GLY A 674 0.97 7.20 -33.92
C GLY A 674 1.70 6.64 -32.70
N GLY A 675 1.31 7.01 -31.48
CA GLY A 675 1.77 6.36 -30.24
C GLY A 675 0.71 6.45 -29.13
N SER A 676 0.86 5.63 -28.09
CA SER A 676 0.22 5.85 -26.79
C SER A 676 1.26 6.40 -25.81
N GLY A 677 0.81 7.21 -24.86
CA GLY A 677 1.59 7.62 -23.71
C GLY A 677 0.72 7.54 -22.46
N LEU A 678 1.38 7.37 -21.31
CA LEU A 678 0.72 7.23 -20.04
C LEU A 678 0.04 8.54 -19.64
N MET A 679 -1.26 8.49 -19.40
CA MET A 679 -2.04 9.58 -18.82
C MET A 679 -2.60 9.15 -17.47
N THR A 680 -2.44 9.98 -16.46
CA THR A 680 -2.77 9.63 -15.07
C THR A 680 -3.58 10.73 -14.41
N ILE A 681 -4.49 10.36 -13.51
CA ILE A 681 -5.23 11.25 -12.62
C ILE A 681 -4.89 10.85 -11.19
N TYR A 682 -4.65 11.85 -10.34
CA TYR A 682 -4.45 11.74 -8.91
C TYR A 682 -5.53 12.57 -8.20
N ILE A 683 -6.13 11.98 -7.17
CA ILE A 683 -7.15 12.61 -6.32
C ILE A 683 -6.56 12.74 -4.91
N ASN A 684 -6.47 13.97 -4.40
CA ASN A 684 -5.88 14.29 -3.09
C ASN A 684 -4.46 13.71 -2.88
N GLY A 685 -3.68 13.62 -3.96
CA GLY A 685 -2.30 13.10 -3.95
C GLY A 685 -2.19 11.60 -4.14
N ALA A 686 -3.28 10.84 -4.02
CA ALA A 686 -3.32 9.42 -4.33
C ALA A 686 -3.57 9.19 -5.83
N LEU A 687 -2.94 8.16 -6.40
CA LEU A 687 -3.23 7.70 -7.76
C LEU A 687 -4.69 7.20 -7.84
N ASP A 688 -5.45 7.70 -8.81
CA ASP A 688 -6.87 7.31 -9.02
C ASP A 688 -7.05 6.48 -10.30
N VAL A 689 -6.56 6.97 -11.44
CA VAL A 689 -6.63 6.21 -12.70
C VAL A 689 -5.39 6.48 -13.55
N SER A 690 -4.89 5.45 -14.21
CA SER A 690 -3.82 5.56 -15.21
C SER A 690 -4.19 4.81 -16.47
N MET A 691 -3.97 5.42 -17.63
CA MET A 691 -4.30 4.82 -18.91
C MET A 691 -3.25 5.17 -19.97
N GLU A 692 -2.74 4.14 -20.64
CA GLU A 692 -2.07 4.27 -21.93
C GLU A 692 -3.08 4.68 -22.99
N ALA A 693 -2.99 5.92 -23.46
CA ALA A 693 -3.89 6.41 -24.50
C ALA A 693 -3.15 7.30 -25.49
N ALA A 694 -3.81 7.61 -26.61
CA ALA A 694 -3.22 8.38 -27.69
C ALA A 694 -3.04 9.86 -27.28
N ALA A 695 -2.12 10.11 -26.35
CA ALA A 695 -1.78 11.42 -25.85
C ALA A 695 -0.85 12.12 -26.85
N ASP A 696 -1.18 13.33 -27.27
CA ASP A 696 -0.50 14.02 -28.37
C ASP A 696 -0.07 15.43 -28.00
N ASP A 697 1.10 15.83 -28.49
CA ASP A 697 1.69 17.16 -28.31
C ASP A 697 1.22 18.20 -29.35
N ASP A 698 0.23 17.89 -30.18
CA ASP A 698 -0.21 18.70 -31.35
C ASP A 698 -1.01 19.99 -31.02
N TRP A 699 -1.05 20.46 -29.76
CA TRP A 699 -1.63 21.77 -29.47
C TRP A 699 -0.65 22.89 -29.85
N SER A 700 -0.99 23.66 -30.90
CA SER A 700 -0.13 24.71 -31.46
C SER A 700 0.00 25.99 -30.60
N GLY A 701 -0.45 25.95 -29.34
CA GLY A 701 -0.63 27.14 -28.49
C GLY A 701 -1.82 28.02 -28.91
N GLY A 702 -2.17 28.99 -28.06
CA GLY A 702 -3.30 29.89 -28.28
C GLY A 702 -3.93 30.42 -27.00
N GLU A 703 -5.22 30.77 -27.09
CA GLU A 703 -6.03 31.15 -25.92
C GLU A 703 -6.32 29.92 -25.07
N MET A 704 -6.10 30.04 -23.76
CA MET A 704 -6.49 29.05 -22.75
C MET A 704 -7.51 29.65 -21.80
N ARG A 705 -8.43 28.85 -21.28
CA ARG A 705 -9.50 29.31 -20.40
C ARG A 705 -9.65 28.45 -19.17
N ILE A 706 -9.85 29.11 -18.02
CA ILE A 706 -10.29 28.48 -16.77
C ILE A 706 -11.82 28.55 -16.73
N ALA A 707 -12.47 27.42 -16.42
CA ALA A 707 -13.92 27.21 -16.37
C ALA A 707 -14.68 27.28 -17.72
N HIS A 708 -13.98 27.30 -18.85
CA HIS A 708 -14.59 27.35 -20.18
C HIS A 708 -13.66 26.79 -21.25
N ARG A 709 -14.19 26.53 -22.45
CA ARG A 709 -13.40 26.21 -23.64
C ARG A 709 -13.34 27.33 -24.69
N PRO A 710 -12.19 27.60 -25.31
CA PRO A 710 -12.10 28.51 -26.45
C PRO A 710 -12.94 28.05 -27.66
N ASN A 711 -13.50 29.01 -28.41
CA ASN A 711 -14.21 28.78 -29.69
C ASN A 711 -15.42 27.82 -29.68
N SER A 712 -15.91 27.42 -28.49
CA SER A 712 -17.12 26.62 -28.31
C SER A 712 -17.80 27.04 -26.99
N ASN A 713 -18.98 26.49 -26.67
CA ASN A 713 -19.79 26.90 -25.52
C ASN A 713 -19.81 25.97 -24.28
N PRO A 714 -19.08 24.84 -24.15
CA PRO A 714 -19.04 24.09 -22.89
C PRO A 714 -18.29 24.85 -21.77
N HIS A 715 -18.78 24.71 -20.54
CA HIS A 715 -18.44 25.55 -19.39
C HIS A 715 -18.54 24.75 -18.08
N PHE A 716 -17.90 25.24 -17.03
CA PHE A 716 -17.91 24.69 -15.68
C PHE A 716 -18.58 25.66 -14.69
N GLN A 717 -19.33 25.12 -13.74
CA GLN A 717 -19.87 25.84 -12.59
C GLN A 717 -19.33 25.17 -11.32
N GLY A 718 -18.86 25.97 -10.38
CA GLY A 718 -18.18 25.50 -9.18
C GLY A 718 -17.06 26.46 -8.76
N MET A 719 -16.21 26.03 -7.84
CA MET A 719 -15.08 26.78 -7.33
C MET A 719 -13.77 26.11 -7.75
N LEU A 720 -12.79 26.92 -8.14
CA LEU A 720 -11.43 26.49 -8.47
C LEU A 720 -10.43 27.34 -7.70
N ASP A 721 -9.34 26.70 -7.31
CA ASP A 721 -8.25 27.31 -6.54
C ASP A 721 -6.91 26.71 -7.02
N ASP A 722 -5.85 27.50 -6.93
CA ASP A 722 -4.45 27.14 -7.18
C ASP A 722 -4.19 26.28 -8.44
N VAL A 723 -4.54 26.82 -9.62
CA VAL A 723 -4.35 26.13 -10.90
C VAL A 723 -2.90 26.23 -11.37
N ARG A 724 -2.27 25.08 -11.64
CA ARG A 724 -0.84 24.94 -11.96
C ARG A 724 -0.60 24.16 -13.23
N ILE A 725 0.47 24.50 -13.94
CA ILE A 725 1.03 23.70 -15.05
C ILE A 725 2.50 23.45 -14.79
N TYR A 726 2.91 22.19 -14.98
CA TYR A 726 4.29 21.74 -14.90
C TYR A 726 4.76 21.15 -16.23
N LYS A 727 6.04 21.35 -16.54
CA LYS A 727 6.76 20.69 -17.62
C LYS A 727 7.44 19.43 -17.06
N GLY A 728 6.85 18.27 -17.32
CA GLY A 728 7.25 16.98 -16.75
C GLY A 728 6.10 16.26 -16.03
N VAL A 729 6.34 14.99 -15.69
CA VAL A 729 5.48 14.21 -14.77
C VAL A 729 5.87 14.55 -13.33
N LEU A 730 4.89 14.94 -12.50
CA LEU A 730 5.12 15.23 -11.08
C LEU A 730 5.62 14.00 -10.32
N THR A 731 6.61 14.20 -9.45
CA THR A 731 6.97 13.21 -8.43
C THR A 731 5.99 13.27 -7.25
N SER A 732 5.98 12.25 -6.38
CA SER A 732 5.14 12.24 -5.17
C SER A 732 5.39 13.46 -4.27
N ALA A 733 6.65 13.86 -4.10
CA ALA A 733 7.00 15.07 -3.33
C ALA A 733 6.46 16.36 -3.99
N GLN A 734 6.43 16.42 -5.32
CA GLN A 734 5.87 17.59 -6.03
C GLN A 734 4.34 17.60 -6.02
N LEU A 735 3.69 16.44 -5.97
CA LEU A 735 2.24 16.33 -5.75
C LEU A 735 1.87 16.84 -4.35
N GLU A 736 2.60 16.43 -3.33
CA GLU A 736 2.39 16.88 -1.95
C GLU A 736 2.63 18.40 -1.80
N ALA A 737 3.72 18.91 -2.40
CA ALA A 737 3.98 20.36 -2.43
C ALA A 737 2.85 21.13 -3.14
N ALA A 738 2.28 20.56 -4.22
CA ALA A 738 1.15 21.18 -4.91
C ALA A 738 -0.11 21.27 -4.03
N ILE A 739 -0.43 20.20 -3.30
CA ILE A 739 -1.54 20.15 -2.34
C ILE A 739 -1.39 21.24 -1.28
N ASN A 740 -0.17 21.43 -0.77
CA ASN A 740 0.14 22.37 0.31
C ASN A 740 0.29 23.83 -0.14
N GLY A 741 0.16 24.12 -1.43
CA GLY A 741 0.27 25.50 -1.93
C GLY A 741 1.70 25.98 -2.19
N GLU A 742 2.70 25.09 -2.14
CA GLU A 742 4.13 25.42 -2.18
C GLU A 742 4.71 25.61 -3.58
#